data_AF-A0A061JA66-F1
#
_entry.id   AF-A0A061JA66-F1
#
_cell.length_a   1.000
_cell.length_b   1.000
_cell.length_c   1.000
_cell.angle_alpha   90.00
_cell.angle_beta   90.00
_cell.angle_gamma   90.00
#
_symmetry.space_group_name_H-M   'P 1'
#
loop_
_entity.id
_entity.type
_entity.pdbx_description
1 polymer ?
#
loop_
_entity_poly.entity_id
_entity_poly.type
_entity_poly.pdbx_seq_one_letter_code
_entity_poly.pdbx_strand_id
1 'polypeptide(L)'
;MIITAPSNMLVLSNMPHRHKEEVGDKIRWTFYPTPKMSTYLLAWAIGEFEYIERRIKKTHGVENGQPEDTLVRVFTPEGKTPKASFALDVACQVLPLYEAFFESNYILPKVDLLAIPDFAAGAMENWGLITYRETALLCDESSSAFHRQYVAIVVAHELAHQWFGNLVTMQWWKELWLNESFATYMEYWSINKLFPDWHVFTQFVHQEIARAFKLDSLRSSHPVEVDVQNAKEIDDIFDAISYSKGGSIVRMVVNFIGEAAFQKGMTAYLKHFAYGNATTEDLWNFLGKAAGKALVPILKSWTGKQGYPFLTVASSSDKQTLQIIQHRFFATGDACEKEDETVWKIPLMLTTPEHGIQRYVLEERKNSLSSPHPSWVKVNSDLSAFCRVLYESEDLLQNLLSAVAAKKLSNIDRLGIISDYHAFARAGYCSAVKVLQLLSYYMDEDDFTVWCCIIDFETELKVIVATQGEKALNAHNAFFRKLYSNAMKKVQYTFKSDDDHNVIQLRTSLFTRLVADEDEETIAYALNLYTERQTTPINSDLRCAVVSAFLKRNGRAALDEVKMLAETALDAMERAHYLRAMASSKVDGLVTELFEYAFSGKIRSQDIVYVLGPLAANTETFGAYASELRRMWSSLVKKLPGLILGDAVKFIEHGACKNVANDMEAFLEQT
;
A
#
# COMPACT_ATOMS: atom_id res chain seq x y z
N MET A 1 -7.26 29.13 -19.48
CA MET A 1 -7.69 29.55 -18.13
C MET A 1 -7.09 30.92 -17.82
N ILE A 2 -7.81 31.77 -17.09
CA ILE A 2 -7.35 33.12 -16.70
C ILE A 2 -7.59 33.29 -15.19
N ILE A 3 -6.56 33.68 -14.44
CA ILE A 3 -6.63 33.86 -12.98
C ILE A 3 -6.04 35.22 -12.62
N THR A 4 -6.70 35.99 -11.75
CA THR A 4 -6.15 37.24 -11.18
C THR A 4 -5.83 37.01 -9.70
N ALA A 5 -4.57 37.21 -9.31
CA ALA A 5 -4.06 36.94 -7.97
C ALA A 5 -3.17 38.10 -7.46
N PRO A 6 -2.95 38.23 -6.14
CA PRO A 6 -2.00 39.20 -5.58
C PRO A 6 -0.62 39.14 -6.27
N SER A 7 0.04 40.29 -6.45
CA SER A 7 1.30 40.37 -7.21
C SER A 7 2.48 39.62 -6.58
N ASN A 8 2.43 39.37 -5.27
CA ASN A 8 3.44 38.62 -4.52
C ASN A 8 3.24 37.09 -4.54
N MET A 9 2.17 36.59 -5.15
CA MET A 9 1.85 35.16 -5.20
C MET A 9 2.16 34.53 -6.56
N LEU A 10 2.63 33.29 -6.55
CA LEU A 10 2.72 32.48 -7.75
C LEU A 10 1.34 31.89 -8.09
N VAL A 11 1.06 31.78 -9.39
CA VAL A 11 -0.14 31.09 -9.89
C VAL A 11 0.30 29.93 -10.77
N LEU A 12 -0.14 28.73 -10.39
CA LEU A 12 0.13 27.48 -11.09
C LEU A 12 -1.16 26.93 -11.70
N SER A 13 -1.04 26.17 -12.79
CA SER A 13 -2.14 25.42 -13.40
C SER A 13 -1.60 24.27 -14.25
N ASN A 14 -2.49 23.48 -14.88
CA ASN A 14 -2.15 22.39 -15.79
C ASN A 14 -1.13 22.78 -16.87
N MET A 15 -1.31 23.95 -17.50
CA MET A 15 -0.44 24.43 -18.59
C MET A 15 0.54 25.52 -18.12
N PRO A 16 1.61 25.84 -18.87
CA PRO A 16 2.41 27.03 -18.63
C PRO A 16 1.58 28.32 -18.79
N HIS A 17 1.98 29.38 -18.09
CA HIS A 17 1.44 30.70 -18.35
C HIS A 17 1.94 31.22 -19.71
N ARG A 18 1.05 31.86 -20.46
CA ARG A 18 1.31 32.49 -21.76
C ARG A 18 1.54 33.99 -21.63
N HIS A 19 0.80 34.65 -20.75
CA HIS A 19 0.84 36.10 -20.58
C HIS A 19 0.55 36.47 -19.13
N LYS A 20 1.18 37.55 -18.66
CA LYS A 20 0.90 38.20 -17.38
C LYS A 20 0.66 39.68 -17.64
N GLU A 21 -0.35 40.24 -17.01
CA GLU A 21 -0.65 41.67 -17.04
C GLU A 21 -0.90 42.18 -15.62
N GLU A 22 -0.41 43.38 -15.33
CA GLU A 22 -0.70 44.06 -14.07
C GLU A 22 -2.13 44.61 -14.10
N VAL A 23 -2.88 44.37 -13.03
CA VAL A 23 -4.26 44.84 -12.86
C VAL A 23 -4.40 45.40 -11.45
N GLY A 24 -4.03 46.67 -11.28
CA GLY A 24 -3.95 47.30 -9.95
C GLY A 24 -2.80 46.72 -9.12
N ASP A 25 -3.10 46.19 -7.94
CA ASP A 25 -2.18 45.51 -7.03
C ASP A 25 -2.05 43.99 -7.29
N LYS A 26 -2.62 43.52 -8.40
CA LYS A 26 -2.71 42.11 -8.77
C LYS A 26 -2.05 41.84 -10.12
N ILE A 27 -1.77 40.57 -10.37
CA ILE A 27 -1.34 40.08 -11.69
C ILE A 27 -2.46 39.19 -12.24
N ARG A 28 -2.88 39.44 -13.48
CA ARG A 28 -3.73 38.52 -14.24
C ARG A 28 -2.85 37.60 -15.09
N TRP A 29 -2.93 36.31 -14.80
CA TRP A 29 -2.22 35.23 -15.45
C TRP A 29 -3.14 34.57 -16.48
N THR A 30 -2.69 34.53 -17.74
CA THR A 30 -3.35 33.81 -18.82
C THR A 30 -2.54 32.58 -19.16
N PHE A 31 -3.15 31.39 -19.12
CA PHE A 31 -2.51 30.10 -19.41
C PHE A 31 -2.78 29.63 -20.83
N TYR A 32 -1.86 28.83 -21.38
CA TYR A 32 -2.13 28.14 -22.66
C TYR A 32 -3.38 27.23 -22.53
N PRO A 33 -4.13 27.03 -23.63
CA PRO A 33 -5.21 26.04 -23.64
C PRO A 33 -4.69 24.64 -23.30
N THR A 34 -5.45 23.89 -22.51
CA THR A 34 -5.18 22.46 -22.28
C THR A 34 -5.52 21.67 -23.54
N PRO A 35 -4.94 20.46 -23.71
CA PRO A 35 -5.56 19.44 -24.54
C PRO A 35 -6.98 19.11 -24.07
N LYS A 36 -7.70 18.29 -24.84
CA LYS A 36 -8.94 17.69 -24.37
C LYS A 36 -8.62 16.80 -23.16
N MET A 37 -9.30 17.05 -22.04
CA MET A 37 -9.12 16.34 -20.77
C MET A 37 -10.43 16.35 -19.98
N SER A 38 -10.58 15.39 -19.06
CA SER A 38 -11.72 15.29 -18.17
C SER A 38 -11.72 16.41 -17.11
N THR A 39 -12.91 16.82 -16.65
CA THR A 39 -13.06 17.98 -15.74
C THR A 39 -12.40 17.77 -14.38
N TYR A 40 -12.32 16.53 -13.89
CA TYR A 40 -11.76 16.21 -12.59
C TYR A 40 -10.24 16.45 -12.48
N LEU A 41 -9.56 16.65 -13.63
CA LEU A 41 -8.12 16.88 -13.72
C LEU A 41 -7.74 18.37 -13.77
N LEU A 42 -8.72 19.27 -13.89
CA LEU A 42 -8.47 20.71 -13.95
C LEU A 42 -7.98 21.21 -12.59
N ALA A 43 -6.82 21.87 -12.57
CA ALA A 43 -6.20 22.34 -11.34
C ALA A 43 -5.57 23.72 -11.47
N TRP A 44 -5.57 24.44 -10.34
CA TRP A 44 -4.82 25.66 -10.14
C TRP A 44 -4.40 25.80 -8.69
N ALA A 45 -3.31 26.52 -8.45
CA ALA A 45 -2.84 26.87 -7.11
C ALA A 45 -2.38 28.32 -7.08
N ILE A 46 -2.62 29.00 -5.96
CA ILE A 46 -2.16 30.36 -5.71
C ILE A 46 -1.48 30.35 -4.34
N GLY A 47 -0.22 30.77 -4.29
CA GLY A 47 0.52 30.77 -3.02
C GLY A 47 1.96 31.24 -3.16
N GLU A 48 2.62 31.31 -2.00
CA GLU A 48 4.05 31.59 -1.86
C GLU A 48 4.78 30.25 -1.90
N PHE A 49 5.39 29.96 -3.05
CA PHE A 49 6.08 28.69 -3.29
C PHE A 49 7.51 28.94 -3.74
N GLU A 50 8.40 28.06 -3.31
CA GLU A 50 9.71 27.87 -3.90
C GLU A 50 9.68 26.64 -4.82
N TYR A 51 10.66 26.50 -5.71
CA TYR A 51 10.77 25.29 -6.52
C TYR A 51 12.22 24.99 -6.93
N ILE A 52 12.44 23.71 -7.24
CA ILE A 52 13.61 23.24 -7.99
C ILE A 52 13.14 22.68 -9.33
N GLU A 53 13.99 22.70 -10.35
CA GLU A 53 13.63 22.29 -11.70
C GLU A 53 14.72 21.53 -12.44
N ARG A 54 14.29 20.69 -13.39
CA ARG A 54 15.17 20.02 -14.37
C ARG A 54 14.46 19.92 -15.71
N ARG A 55 15.20 20.12 -16.80
CA ARG A 55 14.72 19.80 -18.16
C ARG A 55 15.22 18.41 -18.53
N ILE A 56 14.32 17.58 -19.03
CA ILE A 56 14.65 16.26 -19.56
C ILE A 56 14.21 16.18 -21.02
N LYS A 57 15.03 15.53 -21.85
CA LYS A 57 14.69 15.28 -23.25
C LYS A 57 13.58 14.23 -23.31
N LYS A 58 12.62 14.43 -24.21
CA LYS A 58 11.62 13.41 -24.53
C LYS A 58 12.28 12.23 -25.22
N THR A 59 11.77 11.04 -24.94
CA THR A 59 12.36 9.77 -25.38
C THR A 59 12.22 9.54 -26.88
N HIS A 60 11.05 9.88 -27.44
CA HIS A 60 10.74 9.71 -28.86
C HIS A 60 10.78 11.04 -29.60
N GLY A 61 10.93 11.00 -30.93
CA GLY A 61 10.84 12.20 -31.76
C GLY A 61 9.50 12.93 -31.57
N VAL A 62 9.53 14.25 -31.62
CA VAL A 62 8.33 15.10 -31.50
C VAL A 62 7.90 15.62 -32.86
N GLU A 63 6.61 15.91 -33.01
CA GLU A 63 6.11 16.57 -34.22
C GLU A 63 6.63 18.01 -34.31
N ASN A 64 6.72 18.55 -35.54
CA ASN A 64 7.21 19.90 -35.78
C ASN A 64 6.46 20.95 -34.95
N GLY A 65 7.20 21.69 -34.12
CA GLY A 65 6.67 22.76 -33.27
C GLY A 65 6.29 22.34 -31.85
N GLN A 66 6.42 21.06 -31.49
CA GLN A 66 6.32 20.62 -30.11
C GLN A 66 7.68 20.72 -29.38
N PRO A 67 7.70 20.98 -28.06
CA PRO A 67 8.95 20.99 -27.29
C PRO A 67 9.61 19.62 -27.27
N GLU A 68 10.91 19.57 -27.60
CA GLU A 68 11.75 18.37 -27.48
C GLU A 68 12.06 17.99 -26.03
N ASP A 69 11.86 18.92 -25.09
CA ASP A 69 12.11 18.74 -23.67
C ASP A 69 10.81 18.85 -22.85
N THR A 70 10.76 18.13 -21.74
CA THR A 70 9.79 18.32 -20.66
C THR A 70 10.47 19.04 -19.49
N LEU A 71 9.87 20.13 -19.02
CA LEU A 71 10.29 20.81 -17.79
C LEU A 71 9.63 20.14 -16.56
N VAL A 72 10.43 19.53 -15.69
CA VAL A 72 9.98 18.91 -14.45
C VAL A 72 10.29 19.84 -13.28
N ARG A 73 9.30 20.13 -12.43
CA ARG A 73 9.47 21.02 -11.28
C ARG A 73 8.84 20.45 -10.03
N VAL A 74 9.49 20.66 -8.89
CA VAL A 74 8.93 20.34 -7.57
C VAL A 74 8.74 21.64 -6.80
N PHE A 75 7.49 21.98 -6.52
CA PHE A 75 7.08 23.16 -5.77
C PHE A 75 6.85 22.81 -4.31
N THR A 76 7.36 23.67 -3.41
CA THR A 76 7.23 23.50 -1.97
C THR A 76 6.75 24.79 -1.31
N PRO A 77 6.17 24.70 -0.10
CA PRO A 77 6.15 25.84 0.81
C PRO A 77 7.57 26.38 1.05
N GLU A 78 7.68 27.67 1.40
CA GLU A 78 8.96 28.33 1.67
C GLU A 78 9.81 27.58 2.70
N GLY A 79 11.12 27.49 2.47
CA GLY A 79 12.09 26.86 3.38
C GLY A 79 12.14 25.33 3.32
N LYS A 80 11.36 24.69 2.43
CA LYS A 80 11.31 23.22 2.30
C LYS A 80 11.99 22.67 1.04
N THR A 81 12.52 23.54 0.18
CA THR A 81 13.22 23.16 -1.05
C THR A 81 14.34 22.13 -0.89
N PRO A 82 15.14 22.08 0.19
CA PRO A 82 16.18 21.05 0.35
C PRO A 82 15.63 19.61 0.34
N LYS A 83 14.35 19.41 0.69
CA LYS A 83 13.68 18.09 0.72
C LYS A 83 13.01 17.70 -0.61
N ALA A 84 13.13 18.54 -1.64
CA ALA A 84 12.49 18.30 -2.94
C ALA A 84 13.34 17.49 -3.91
N SER A 85 14.66 17.42 -3.71
CA SER A 85 15.60 16.86 -4.70
C SER A 85 15.29 15.41 -5.03
N PHE A 86 15.00 14.58 -4.02
CA PHE A 86 14.74 13.16 -4.24
C PHE A 86 13.51 12.93 -5.14
N ALA A 87 12.41 13.65 -4.90
CA ALA A 87 11.23 13.56 -5.77
C ALA A 87 11.50 14.06 -7.19
N LEU A 88 12.28 15.14 -7.36
CA LEU A 88 12.70 15.61 -8.68
C LEU A 88 13.52 14.55 -9.41
N ASP A 89 14.45 13.89 -8.70
CA ASP A 89 15.29 12.82 -9.25
C ASP A 89 14.49 11.60 -9.67
N VAL A 90 13.54 11.16 -8.84
CA VAL A 90 12.63 10.07 -9.19
C VAL A 90 11.80 10.46 -10.41
N ALA A 91 11.16 11.64 -10.41
CA ALA A 91 10.31 12.08 -11.51
C ALA A 91 11.06 12.15 -12.85
N CYS A 92 12.30 12.66 -12.82
CA CYS A 92 13.14 12.77 -14.02
C CYS A 92 13.63 11.41 -14.56
N GLN A 93 13.61 10.35 -13.75
CA GLN A 93 13.97 8.99 -14.17
C GLN A 93 12.75 8.16 -14.57
N VAL A 94 11.64 8.31 -13.84
CA VAL A 94 10.39 7.60 -14.11
C VAL A 94 9.73 8.11 -15.40
N LEU A 95 9.72 9.41 -15.65
CA LEU A 95 9.01 9.94 -16.82
C LEU A 95 9.57 9.39 -18.15
N PRO A 96 10.90 9.39 -18.41
CA PRO A 96 11.46 8.76 -19.61
C PRO A 96 11.25 7.24 -19.65
N LEU A 97 11.24 6.56 -18.50
CA LEU A 97 10.97 5.13 -18.42
C LEU A 97 9.56 4.81 -18.94
N TYR A 98 8.56 5.60 -18.54
CA TYR A 98 7.19 5.48 -19.05
C TYR A 98 7.07 5.86 -20.52
N GLU A 99 7.73 6.93 -20.96
CA GLU A 99 7.75 7.28 -22.38
C GLU A 99 8.31 6.14 -23.24
N ALA A 100 9.42 5.54 -22.81
CA ALA A 100 10.03 4.38 -23.47
C ALA A 100 9.09 3.18 -23.48
N PHE A 101 8.48 2.86 -22.32
CA PHE A 101 7.62 1.69 -22.19
C PHE A 101 6.35 1.81 -23.03
N PHE A 102 5.64 2.93 -22.98
CA PHE A 102 4.39 3.13 -23.72
C PHE A 102 4.58 3.52 -25.19
N GLU A 103 5.83 3.70 -25.63
CA GLU A 103 6.17 4.28 -26.94
C GLU A 103 5.36 5.56 -27.24
N SER A 104 5.21 6.40 -26.22
CA SER A 104 4.38 7.60 -26.25
C SER A 104 4.99 8.63 -25.31
N ASN A 105 5.45 9.75 -25.86
CA ASN A 105 5.99 10.85 -25.06
C ASN A 105 4.94 11.44 -24.10
N TYR A 106 5.40 12.04 -23.00
CA TYR A 106 4.56 12.92 -22.21
C TYR A 106 4.21 14.15 -23.04
N ILE A 107 2.93 14.50 -23.14
CA ILE A 107 2.47 15.44 -24.16
C ILE A 107 2.61 16.91 -23.77
N LEU A 108 2.61 17.24 -22.47
CA LEU A 108 2.66 18.63 -22.02
C LEU A 108 4.11 19.15 -21.99
N PRO A 109 4.32 20.48 -22.12
CA PRO A 109 5.65 21.08 -22.05
C PRO A 109 6.30 21.01 -20.66
N LYS A 110 5.50 20.76 -19.62
CA LYS A 110 5.94 20.74 -18.22
C LYS A 110 5.10 19.79 -17.39
N VAL A 111 5.68 19.29 -16.31
CA VAL A 111 4.99 18.61 -15.22
C VAL A 111 5.46 19.21 -13.89
N ASP A 112 4.52 19.72 -13.11
CA ASP A 112 4.77 20.31 -11.80
C ASP A 112 4.25 19.35 -10.72
N LEU A 113 5.08 19.09 -9.72
CA LEU A 113 4.74 18.32 -8.52
C LEU A 113 4.66 19.30 -7.34
N LEU A 114 3.49 19.50 -6.76
CA LEU A 114 3.23 20.51 -5.74
C LEU A 114 2.96 19.87 -4.38
N ALA A 115 3.81 20.15 -3.37
CA ALA A 115 3.54 19.79 -1.98
C ALA A 115 2.52 20.76 -1.36
N ILE A 116 1.40 20.23 -0.87
CA ILE A 116 0.33 20.96 -0.20
C ILE A 116 0.36 20.64 1.31
N PRO A 117 0.34 21.66 2.20
CA PRO A 117 0.38 21.45 3.64
C PRO A 117 -0.83 20.72 4.26
N ASP A 118 -2.01 20.89 3.67
CA ASP A 118 -3.26 20.23 4.09
C ASP A 118 -3.95 19.63 2.86
N PHE A 119 -3.94 18.31 2.78
CA PHE A 119 -4.45 17.58 1.62
C PHE A 119 -5.11 16.27 2.08
N ALA A 120 -6.38 16.08 1.72
CA ALA A 120 -7.17 14.97 2.24
C ALA A 120 -6.70 13.60 1.71
N ALA A 121 -6.33 13.51 0.43
CA ALA A 121 -5.78 12.29 -0.18
C ALA A 121 -4.26 12.20 0.00
N GLY A 122 -3.61 11.18 -0.57
CA GLY A 122 -2.15 11.10 -0.62
C GLY A 122 -1.57 12.05 -1.67
N ALA A 123 -2.08 11.95 -2.90
CA ALA A 123 -1.78 12.80 -4.04
C ALA A 123 -2.98 12.84 -5.02
N MET A 124 -2.85 13.59 -6.13
CA MET A 124 -3.84 13.70 -7.19
C MET A 124 -3.17 14.09 -8.52
N GLU A 125 -3.51 13.38 -9.59
CA GLU A 125 -2.74 13.29 -10.84
C GLU A 125 -2.97 14.43 -11.85
N ASN A 126 -3.63 15.51 -11.39
CA ASN A 126 -4.06 16.66 -12.18
C ASN A 126 -3.06 17.01 -13.30
N TRP A 127 -3.52 16.94 -14.55
CA TRP A 127 -2.61 16.85 -15.71
C TRP A 127 -1.65 18.04 -15.79
N GLY A 128 -0.36 17.78 -15.54
CA GLY A 128 0.69 18.80 -15.52
C GLY A 128 0.86 19.58 -14.22
N LEU A 129 -0.05 19.50 -13.25
CA LEU A 129 0.09 20.09 -11.91
C LEU A 129 -0.35 19.09 -10.84
N ILE A 130 0.47 18.07 -10.62
CA ILE A 130 0.21 16.99 -9.68
C ILE A 130 0.34 17.53 -8.25
N THR A 131 -0.61 17.23 -7.38
CA THR A 131 -0.65 17.73 -5.99
C THR A 131 -0.43 16.60 -5.00
N TYR A 132 0.37 16.83 -3.96
CA TYR A 132 0.76 15.84 -2.97
C TYR A 132 0.58 16.36 -1.55
N ARG A 133 0.33 15.47 -0.57
CA ARG A 133 0.72 15.76 0.82
C ARG A 133 2.23 15.94 0.90
N GLU A 134 2.69 16.79 1.83
CA GLU A 134 4.14 16.96 2.06
C GLU A 134 4.85 15.62 2.34
N THR A 135 4.24 14.72 3.12
CA THR A 135 4.80 13.40 3.44
C THR A 135 4.89 12.46 2.23
N ALA A 136 4.18 12.75 1.14
CA ALA A 136 4.19 11.96 -0.09
C ALA A 136 5.15 12.51 -1.16
N LEU A 137 5.77 13.68 -0.94
CA LEU A 137 6.65 14.33 -1.92
C LEU A 137 8.01 14.76 -1.36
N LEU A 138 8.06 15.16 -0.08
CA LEU A 138 9.25 15.78 0.50
C LEU A 138 9.98 14.78 1.40
N CYS A 139 11.24 14.50 1.08
CA CYS A 139 12.15 13.73 1.91
C CYS A 139 13.62 14.08 1.60
N ASP A 140 14.51 13.72 2.52
CA ASP A 140 15.95 13.95 2.44
C ASP A 140 16.73 12.71 2.87
N GLU A 141 18.07 12.79 2.89
CA GLU A 141 18.94 11.67 3.30
C GLU A 141 18.74 11.25 4.76
N SER A 142 18.18 12.11 5.61
CA SER A 142 17.89 11.80 7.02
C SER A 142 16.53 11.12 7.22
N SER A 143 15.71 11.07 6.16
CA SER A 143 14.40 10.44 6.17
C SER A 143 14.53 8.92 6.20
N SER A 144 13.54 8.24 6.79
CA SER A 144 13.57 6.78 6.93
C SER A 144 13.56 6.07 5.57
N ALA A 145 14.10 4.86 5.51
CA ALA A 145 14.09 4.05 4.29
C ALA A 145 12.65 3.84 3.77
N PHE A 146 11.71 3.59 4.68
CA PHE A 146 10.28 3.50 4.35
C PHE A 146 9.74 4.79 3.72
N HIS A 147 10.05 5.96 4.29
CA HIS A 147 9.52 7.24 3.80
C HIS A 147 10.07 7.58 2.41
N ARG A 148 11.37 7.38 2.18
CA ARG A 148 11.97 7.59 0.86
C ARG A 148 11.36 6.67 -0.20
N GLN A 149 11.12 5.40 0.15
CA GLN A 149 10.43 4.48 -0.76
C GLN A 149 8.99 4.90 -1.03
N TYR A 150 8.25 5.33 0.00
CA TYR A 150 6.89 5.84 -0.16
C TYR A 150 6.82 7.05 -1.12
N VAL A 151 7.73 8.03 -0.97
CA VAL A 151 7.81 9.17 -1.90
C VAL A 151 8.08 8.68 -3.33
N ALA A 152 9.01 7.73 -3.52
CA ALA A 152 9.31 7.22 -4.85
C ALA A 152 8.10 6.53 -5.51
N ILE A 153 7.40 5.69 -4.75
CA ILE A 153 6.19 4.96 -5.20
C ILE A 153 5.08 5.94 -5.57
N VAL A 154 4.72 6.89 -4.68
CA VAL A 154 3.63 7.83 -4.97
C VAL A 154 3.99 8.76 -6.14
N VAL A 155 5.24 9.24 -6.25
CA VAL A 155 5.67 10.01 -7.44
C VAL A 155 5.50 9.18 -8.71
N ALA A 156 5.86 7.90 -8.69
CA ALA A 156 5.72 7.01 -9.84
C ALA A 156 4.25 6.70 -10.21
N HIS A 157 3.37 6.58 -9.22
CA HIS A 157 1.92 6.40 -9.39
C HIS A 157 1.30 7.57 -10.16
N GLU A 158 1.52 8.78 -9.65
CA GLU A 158 0.94 9.99 -10.24
C GLU A 158 1.51 10.29 -11.64
N LEU A 159 2.75 9.90 -11.90
CA LEU A 159 3.34 10.01 -13.24
C LEU A 159 2.77 8.96 -14.20
N ALA A 160 2.39 7.77 -13.74
CA ALA A 160 1.73 6.77 -14.57
C ALA A 160 0.35 7.26 -15.03
N HIS A 161 -0.35 7.99 -14.16
CA HIS A 161 -1.65 8.57 -14.47
C HIS A 161 -1.63 9.58 -15.64
N GLN A 162 -0.46 10.13 -15.97
CA GLN A 162 -0.31 11.00 -17.14
C GLN A 162 -0.65 10.28 -18.47
N TRP A 163 -0.61 8.94 -18.47
CA TRP A 163 -1.15 8.09 -19.54
C TRP A 163 -2.50 7.46 -19.14
N PHE A 164 -2.63 6.94 -17.91
CA PHE A 164 -3.83 6.23 -17.42
C PHE A 164 -4.71 7.13 -16.54
N GLY A 165 -5.78 7.66 -17.09
CA GLY A 165 -6.65 8.64 -16.45
C GLY A 165 -6.60 9.99 -17.16
N ASN A 166 -5.39 10.44 -17.54
CA ASN A 166 -5.22 11.72 -18.21
C ASN A 166 -5.32 11.60 -19.74
N LEU A 167 -4.37 10.89 -20.38
CA LEU A 167 -4.36 10.71 -21.82
C LEU A 167 -5.51 9.82 -22.30
N VAL A 168 -5.75 8.72 -21.59
CA VAL A 168 -6.90 7.83 -21.79
C VAL A 168 -7.64 7.72 -20.47
N THR A 169 -8.87 8.22 -20.41
CA THR A 169 -9.71 8.16 -19.22
C THR A 169 -10.70 7.00 -19.32
N MET A 170 -11.07 6.34 -18.23
CA MET A 170 -12.21 5.42 -18.25
C MET A 170 -13.49 6.08 -18.83
N GLN A 171 -14.37 5.30 -19.44
CA GLN A 171 -15.63 5.84 -19.99
C GLN A 171 -16.60 6.28 -18.88
N TRP A 172 -16.63 5.55 -17.78
CA TRP A 172 -17.42 5.89 -16.60
C TRP A 172 -16.75 5.38 -15.32
N TRP A 173 -17.14 5.92 -14.16
CA TRP A 173 -16.61 5.55 -12.85
C TRP A 173 -16.72 4.07 -12.50
N LYS A 174 -17.64 3.34 -13.15
CA LYS A 174 -17.70 1.88 -13.07
C LYS A 174 -16.37 1.20 -13.40
N GLU A 175 -15.57 1.83 -14.23
CA GLU A 175 -14.30 1.31 -14.73
C GLU A 175 -13.13 2.13 -14.18
N LEU A 176 -13.29 2.78 -13.01
CA LEU A 176 -12.25 3.56 -12.32
C LEU A 176 -10.92 2.80 -12.21
N TRP A 177 -10.98 1.48 -12.03
CA TRP A 177 -9.81 0.61 -11.96
C TRP A 177 -8.88 0.73 -13.18
N LEU A 178 -9.39 1.10 -14.37
CA LEU A 178 -8.57 1.34 -15.57
C LEU A 178 -7.53 2.46 -15.36
N ASN A 179 -7.80 3.39 -14.45
CA ASN A 179 -6.84 4.41 -14.04
C ASN A 179 -6.00 3.87 -12.88
N GLU A 180 -6.65 3.61 -11.73
CA GLU A 180 -5.97 3.38 -10.45
C GLU A 180 -5.15 2.09 -10.43
N SER A 181 -5.72 0.98 -10.90
CA SER A 181 -5.01 -0.30 -10.90
C SER A 181 -3.78 -0.30 -11.81
N PHE A 182 -3.86 0.44 -12.92
CA PHE A 182 -2.76 0.55 -13.85
C PHE A 182 -1.64 1.40 -13.27
N ALA A 183 -1.98 2.53 -12.66
CA ALA A 183 -1.00 3.34 -11.93
C ALA A 183 -0.36 2.52 -10.79
N THR A 184 -1.15 1.78 -10.01
CA THR A 184 -0.66 0.89 -8.94
C THR A 184 0.23 -0.24 -9.46
N TYR A 185 0.02 -0.80 -10.66
CA TYR A 185 0.99 -1.75 -11.21
C TYR A 185 2.27 -1.06 -11.69
N MET A 186 2.13 0.07 -12.38
CA MET A 186 3.23 0.78 -13.01
C MET A 186 4.17 1.46 -12.01
N GLU A 187 3.69 1.90 -10.84
CA GLU A 187 4.51 2.44 -9.77
C GLU A 187 5.54 1.39 -9.30
N TYR A 188 5.10 0.16 -9.04
CA TYR A 188 6.01 -0.91 -8.62
C TYR A 188 6.91 -1.38 -9.76
N TRP A 189 6.39 -1.45 -10.99
CA TRP A 189 7.21 -1.78 -12.16
C TRP A 189 8.36 -0.79 -12.34
N SER A 190 8.08 0.52 -12.30
CA SER A 190 9.09 1.55 -12.53
C SER A 190 10.09 1.64 -11.37
N ILE A 191 9.62 1.60 -10.13
CA ILE A 191 10.49 1.60 -8.96
C ILE A 191 11.36 0.35 -8.91
N ASN A 192 10.87 -0.82 -9.36
CA ASN A 192 11.70 -2.01 -9.48
C ASN A 192 12.81 -1.86 -10.55
N LYS A 193 12.61 -1.05 -11.60
CA LYS A 193 13.68 -0.76 -12.59
C LYS A 193 14.71 0.22 -12.05
N LEU A 194 14.28 1.21 -11.25
CA LEU A 194 15.18 2.23 -10.68
C LEU A 194 15.92 1.75 -9.43
N PHE A 195 15.26 0.95 -8.61
CA PHE A 195 15.76 0.47 -7.32
C PHE A 195 15.50 -1.05 -7.18
N PRO A 196 16.18 -1.89 -7.99
CA PRO A 196 15.95 -3.33 -7.98
C PRO A 196 16.20 -3.98 -6.62
N ASP A 197 17.17 -3.47 -5.85
CA ASP A 197 17.55 -3.99 -4.53
C ASP A 197 16.45 -3.77 -3.46
N TRP A 198 15.47 -2.90 -3.72
CA TRP A 198 14.34 -2.69 -2.81
C TRP A 198 13.32 -3.83 -2.83
N HIS A 199 13.40 -4.74 -3.82
CA HIS A 199 12.49 -5.89 -3.97
C HIS A 199 10.99 -5.49 -3.88
N VAL A 200 10.62 -4.37 -4.48
CA VAL A 200 9.29 -3.77 -4.31
C VAL A 200 8.15 -4.67 -4.79
N PHE A 201 8.36 -5.63 -5.70
CA PHE A 201 7.32 -6.61 -6.05
C PHE A 201 7.02 -7.62 -4.94
N THR A 202 7.96 -7.92 -4.04
CA THR A 202 7.64 -8.67 -2.82
C THR A 202 6.76 -7.81 -1.92
N GLN A 203 7.06 -6.52 -1.82
CA GLN A 203 6.27 -5.55 -1.07
C GLN A 203 4.87 -5.34 -1.68
N PHE A 204 4.73 -5.36 -3.01
CA PHE A 204 3.42 -5.34 -3.69
C PHE A 204 2.52 -6.49 -3.22
N VAL A 205 3.08 -7.69 -3.05
CA VAL A 205 2.32 -8.85 -2.57
C VAL A 205 1.85 -8.63 -1.13
N HIS A 206 2.69 -8.03 -0.29
CA HIS A 206 2.34 -7.72 1.10
C HIS A 206 1.37 -6.55 1.25
N GLN A 207 1.57 -5.47 0.48
CA GLN A 207 0.86 -4.20 0.63
C GLN A 207 -0.42 -4.14 -0.20
N GLU A 208 -0.38 -4.62 -1.45
CA GLU A 208 -1.53 -4.58 -2.35
C GLU A 208 -2.30 -5.90 -2.31
N ILE A 209 -1.67 -7.03 -2.64
CA ILE A 209 -2.40 -8.32 -2.72
C ILE A 209 -3.03 -8.68 -1.36
N ALA A 210 -2.30 -8.54 -0.24
CA ALA A 210 -2.87 -8.87 1.07
C ALA A 210 -4.03 -7.93 1.48
N ARG A 211 -3.93 -6.63 1.15
CA ARG A 211 -4.99 -5.64 1.39
C ARG A 211 -6.25 -5.98 0.59
N ALA A 212 -6.09 -6.32 -0.69
CA ALA A 212 -7.16 -6.79 -1.55
C ALA A 212 -7.79 -8.08 -1.01
N PHE A 213 -6.98 -9.09 -0.64
CA PHE A 213 -7.49 -10.33 -0.08
C PHE A 213 -8.29 -10.10 1.20
N LYS A 214 -7.83 -9.22 2.11
CA LYS A 214 -8.54 -8.92 3.35
C LYS A 214 -9.96 -8.41 3.05
N LEU A 215 -10.08 -7.38 2.20
CA LEU A 215 -11.38 -6.79 1.88
C LEU A 215 -12.27 -7.73 1.06
N ASP A 216 -11.71 -8.34 0.02
CA ASP A 216 -12.45 -9.18 -0.94
C ASP A 216 -12.85 -10.56 -0.38
N SER A 217 -12.36 -10.90 0.82
CA SER A 217 -12.81 -12.06 1.60
C SER A 217 -14.06 -11.79 2.45
N LEU A 218 -14.65 -10.59 2.37
CA LEU A 218 -15.86 -10.19 3.09
C LEU A 218 -17.07 -10.18 2.16
N ARG A 219 -18.25 -10.49 2.71
CA ARG A 219 -19.54 -10.38 1.99
C ARG A 219 -19.87 -8.93 1.60
N SER A 220 -19.35 -7.95 2.34
CA SER A 220 -19.49 -6.52 2.09
C SER A 220 -18.55 -5.95 1.01
N SER A 221 -17.71 -6.79 0.39
CA SER A 221 -16.90 -6.37 -0.76
C SER A 221 -17.76 -6.16 -2.01
N HIS A 222 -17.13 -5.83 -3.14
CA HIS A 222 -17.77 -5.61 -4.43
C HIS A 222 -16.90 -6.11 -5.59
N PRO A 223 -17.46 -6.31 -6.80
CA PRO A 223 -16.67 -6.54 -8.01
C PRO A 223 -15.74 -5.35 -8.32
N VAL A 224 -14.69 -5.56 -9.13
CA VAL A 224 -13.84 -4.43 -9.57
C VAL A 224 -14.64 -3.44 -10.43
N GLU A 225 -15.54 -3.96 -11.27
CA GLU A 225 -16.48 -3.14 -12.03
C GLU A 225 -17.77 -2.92 -11.22
N VAL A 226 -17.96 -1.73 -10.67
CA VAL A 226 -19.11 -1.37 -9.83
C VAL A 226 -20.05 -0.44 -10.56
N ASP A 227 -21.35 -0.75 -10.61
CA ASP A 227 -22.33 0.18 -11.17
C ASP A 227 -22.50 1.39 -10.23
N VAL A 228 -21.84 2.50 -10.56
CA VAL A 228 -21.97 3.78 -9.84
C VAL A 228 -23.14 4.58 -10.39
N GLN A 229 -24.16 4.81 -9.55
CA GLN A 229 -25.39 5.52 -9.96
C GLN A 229 -25.38 6.99 -9.55
N ASN A 230 -24.65 7.37 -8.50
CA ASN A 230 -24.55 8.76 -8.07
C ASN A 230 -23.12 9.15 -7.64
N ALA A 231 -22.86 10.45 -7.61
CA ALA A 231 -21.51 10.98 -7.35
C ALA A 231 -20.97 10.71 -5.94
N LYS A 232 -21.84 10.41 -4.96
CA LYS A 232 -21.40 10.11 -3.58
C LYS A 232 -20.83 8.70 -3.46
N GLU A 233 -21.30 7.77 -4.28
CA GLU A 233 -20.80 6.39 -4.36
C GLU A 233 -19.41 6.30 -5.00
N ILE A 234 -18.94 7.37 -5.66
CA ILE A 234 -17.62 7.37 -6.29
C ILE A 234 -16.53 7.26 -5.22
N ASP A 235 -16.65 8.02 -4.13
CA ASP A 235 -15.66 8.00 -3.03
C ASP A 235 -15.56 6.61 -2.37
N ASP A 236 -16.66 5.85 -2.38
CA ASP A 236 -16.72 4.51 -1.78
C ASP A 236 -15.94 3.47 -2.58
N ILE A 237 -15.75 3.67 -3.89
CA ILE A 237 -15.02 2.75 -4.76
C ILE A 237 -13.53 3.14 -4.93
N PHE A 238 -13.08 4.23 -4.31
CA PHE A 238 -11.65 4.54 -4.15
C PHE A 238 -11.05 3.71 -3.00
N ASP A 239 -11.03 2.40 -3.17
CA ASP A 239 -10.73 1.45 -2.11
C ASP A 239 -9.73 0.36 -2.54
N ALA A 240 -9.49 -0.62 -1.67
CA ALA A 240 -8.55 -1.70 -1.97
C ALA A 240 -8.97 -2.59 -3.17
N ILE A 241 -10.23 -2.55 -3.61
CA ILE A 241 -10.66 -3.31 -4.79
C ILE A 241 -10.20 -2.58 -6.07
N SER A 242 -10.46 -1.28 -6.19
CA SER A 242 -10.08 -0.51 -7.39
C SER A 242 -8.58 -0.31 -7.54
N TYR A 243 -7.84 -0.22 -6.43
CA TYR A 243 -6.38 -0.10 -6.45
C TYR A 243 -5.72 -1.48 -6.42
N SER A 244 -5.87 -2.19 -5.29
CA SER A 244 -5.06 -3.36 -5.00
C SER A 244 -5.52 -4.60 -5.76
N LYS A 245 -6.82 -4.94 -5.76
CA LYS A 245 -7.32 -6.12 -6.48
C LYS A 245 -7.12 -5.96 -7.98
N GLY A 246 -7.51 -4.82 -8.54
CA GLY A 246 -7.31 -4.57 -9.96
C GLY A 246 -5.82 -4.51 -10.35
N GLY A 247 -4.94 -3.88 -9.54
CA GLY A 247 -3.49 -3.92 -9.77
C GLY A 247 -2.93 -5.36 -9.73
N SER A 248 -3.47 -6.19 -8.85
CA SER A 248 -3.13 -7.62 -8.76
C SER A 248 -3.58 -8.40 -10.00
N ILE A 249 -4.74 -8.06 -10.57
CA ILE A 249 -5.22 -8.61 -11.84
C ILE A 249 -4.31 -8.17 -12.99
N VAL A 250 -3.89 -6.90 -13.04
CA VAL A 250 -2.90 -6.43 -14.03
C VAL A 250 -1.61 -7.24 -13.92
N ARG A 251 -1.06 -7.41 -12.71
CA ARG A 251 0.14 -8.25 -12.49
C ARG A 251 -0.07 -9.70 -12.95
N MET A 252 -1.23 -10.30 -12.66
CA MET A 252 -1.58 -11.64 -13.12
C MET A 252 -1.63 -11.73 -14.66
N VAL A 253 -2.18 -10.70 -15.32
CA VAL A 253 -2.19 -10.62 -16.79
C VAL A 253 -0.76 -10.53 -17.34
N VAL A 254 0.09 -9.66 -16.79
CA VAL A 254 1.50 -9.54 -17.23
C VAL A 254 2.24 -10.87 -17.05
N ASN A 255 2.05 -11.55 -15.92
CA ASN A 255 2.60 -12.88 -15.68
C ASN A 255 2.13 -13.94 -16.68
N PHE A 256 0.89 -13.83 -17.14
CA PHE A 256 0.27 -14.76 -18.07
C PHE A 256 0.69 -14.54 -19.54
N ILE A 257 0.72 -13.28 -20.00
CA ILE A 257 1.00 -12.95 -21.41
C ILE A 257 2.44 -12.51 -21.68
N GLY A 258 3.19 -12.15 -20.63
CA GLY A 258 4.55 -11.63 -20.70
C GLY A 258 4.62 -10.10 -20.90
N GLU A 259 5.65 -9.48 -20.33
CA GLU A 259 5.88 -8.02 -20.37
C GLU A 259 5.91 -7.47 -21.80
N ALA A 260 6.52 -8.17 -22.76
CA ALA A 260 6.59 -7.72 -24.16
C ALA A 260 5.21 -7.64 -24.83
N ALA A 261 4.33 -8.62 -24.60
CA ALA A 261 2.98 -8.59 -25.14
C ALA A 261 2.13 -7.52 -24.44
N PHE A 262 2.31 -7.37 -23.12
CA PHE A 262 1.67 -6.32 -22.35
C PHE A 262 2.06 -4.93 -22.85
N GLN A 263 3.36 -4.63 -22.97
CA GLN A 263 3.89 -3.37 -23.48
C GLN A 263 3.31 -3.03 -24.87
N LYS A 264 3.35 -4.01 -25.80
CA LYS A 264 2.81 -3.85 -27.16
C LYS A 264 1.31 -3.56 -27.15
N GLY A 265 0.55 -4.27 -26.31
CA GLY A 265 -0.90 -4.07 -26.18
C GLY A 265 -1.25 -2.71 -25.58
N MET A 266 -0.56 -2.31 -24.51
CA MET A 266 -0.74 -1.00 -23.88
C MET A 266 -0.38 0.16 -24.81
N THR A 267 0.71 0.03 -25.56
CA THR A 267 1.10 1.00 -26.59
C THR A 267 -0.01 1.19 -27.63
N ALA A 268 -0.58 0.08 -28.14
CA ALA A 268 -1.65 0.14 -29.13
C ALA A 268 -2.95 0.71 -28.54
N TYR A 269 -3.28 0.36 -27.29
CA TYR A 269 -4.42 0.89 -26.54
C TYR A 269 -4.31 2.41 -26.36
N LEU A 270 -3.18 2.90 -25.84
CA LEU A 270 -2.94 4.33 -25.60
C LEU A 270 -2.98 5.14 -26.90
N LYS A 271 -2.35 4.63 -27.97
CA LYS A 271 -2.39 5.27 -29.29
C LYS A 271 -3.80 5.34 -29.87
N HIS A 272 -4.64 4.32 -29.64
CA HIS A 272 -6.00 4.28 -30.16
C HIS A 272 -6.95 5.23 -29.42
N PHE A 273 -6.86 5.28 -28.09
CA PHE A 273 -7.79 6.02 -27.24
C PHE A 273 -7.28 7.38 -26.76
N ALA A 274 -6.12 7.84 -27.23
CA ALA A 274 -5.56 9.14 -26.85
C ALA A 274 -6.60 10.28 -26.97
N TYR A 275 -6.75 11.06 -25.88
CA TYR A 275 -7.74 12.14 -25.73
C TYR A 275 -9.21 11.67 -25.76
N GLY A 276 -9.43 10.38 -25.55
CA GLY A 276 -10.71 9.71 -25.54
C GLY A 276 -10.93 8.87 -24.29
N ASN A 277 -11.89 7.96 -24.40
CA ASN A 277 -12.30 7.10 -23.31
C ASN A 277 -12.28 5.65 -23.75
N ALA A 278 -12.11 4.72 -22.80
CA ALA A 278 -12.09 3.29 -23.06
C ALA A 278 -12.85 2.50 -21.99
N THR A 279 -13.21 1.26 -22.34
CA THR A 279 -13.84 0.28 -21.47
C THR A 279 -12.89 -0.85 -21.05
N THR A 280 -13.28 -1.63 -20.04
CA THR A 280 -12.60 -2.85 -19.61
C THR A 280 -12.44 -3.85 -20.76
N GLU A 281 -13.48 -4.01 -21.58
CA GLU A 281 -13.44 -4.95 -22.71
C GLU A 281 -12.47 -4.48 -23.81
N ASP A 282 -12.40 -3.17 -24.07
CA ASP A 282 -11.44 -2.60 -25.01
C ASP A 282 -10.01 -2.97 -24.63
N LEU A 283 -9.62 -2.70 -23.38
CA LEU A 283 -8.30 -3.04 -22.84
C LEU A 283 -7.97 -4.52 -23.05
N TRP A 284 -8.89 -5.42 -22.66
CA TRP A 284 -8.70 -6.86 -22.82
C TRP A 284 -8.54 -7.29 -24.27
N ASN A 285 -9.25 -6.65 -25.20
CA ASN A 285 -9.11 -6.90 -26.63
C ASN A 285 -7.72 -6.48 -27.16
N PHE A 286 -7.21 -5.32 -26.75
CA PHE A 286 -5.88 -4.85 -27.15
C PHE A 286 -4.77 -5.74 -26.61
N LEU A 287 -4.80 -6.07 -25.31
CA LEU A 287 -3.85 -6.97 -24.68
C LEU A 287 -3.92 -8.37 -25.28
N GLY A 288 -5.13 -8.89 -25.53
CA GLY A 288 -5.32 -10.21 -26.12
C GLY A 288 -4.81 -10.31 -27.56
N LYS A 289 -5.04 -9.28 -28.37
CA LYS A 289 -4.49 -9.18 -29.72
C LYS A 289 -2.97 -9.17 -29.73
N ALA A 290 -2.35 -8.44 -28.80
CA ALA A 290 -0.89 -8.39 -28.68
C ALA A 290 -0.29 -9.74 -28.24
N ALA A 291 -0.99 -10.46 -27.35
CA ALA A 291 -0.60 -11.76 -26.83
C ALA A 291 -0.93 -12.94 -27.75
N GLY A 292 -1.77 -12.74 -28.78
CA GLY A 292 -2.33 -13.83 -29.58
C GLY A 292 -3.25 -14.75 -28.77
N LYS A 293 -3.93 -14.22 -27.74
CA LYS A 293 -4.79 -14.97 -26.81
C LYS A 293 -6.11 -14.20 -26.60
N ALA A 294 -7.24 -14.91 -26.60
CA ALA A 294 -8.52 -14.29 -26.24
C ALA A 294 -8.59 -14.07 -24.72
N LEU A 295 -8.34 -12.85 -24.24
CA LEU A 295 -8.29 -12.56 -22.80
C LEU A 295 -9.66 -12.30 -22.18
N VAL A 296 -10.62 -11.74 -22.93
CA VAL A 296 -11.96 -11.43 -22.41
C VAL A 296 -12.62 -12.64 -21.73
N PRO A 297 -12.64 -13.86 -22.32
CA PRO A 297 -13.25 -15.03 -21.67
C PRO A 297 -12.52 -15.51 -20.40
N ILE A 298 -11.26 -15.12 -20.20
CA ILE A 298 -10.45 -15.47 -19.05
C ILE A 298 -10.64 -14.45 -17.93
N LEU A 299 -10.64 -13.15 -18.30
CA LEU A 299 -10.56 -12.03 -17.35
C LEU A 299 -11.92 -11.46 -16.92
N LYS A 300 -12.99 -11.71 -17.68
CA LYS A 300 -14.33 -11.18 -17.38
C LYS A 300 -14.83 -11.49 -15.97
N SER A 301 -14.53 -12.67 -15.43
CA SER A 301 -14.92 -13.03 -14.06
C SER A 301 -14.09 -12.30 -13.00
N TRP A 302 -12.85 -11.92 -13.31
CA TRP A 302 -11.97 -11.26 -12.35
C TRP A 302 -12.35 -9.81 -12.10
N THR A 303 -12.89 -9.12 -13.11
CA THR A 303 -13.39 -7.75 -12.97
C THR A 303 -14.87 -7.70 -12.60
N GLY A 304 -15.68 -8.59 -13.19
CA GLY A 304 -17.14 -8.57 -13.05
C GLY A 304 -17.73 -9.39 -11.90
N LYS A 305 -16.92 -10.12 -11.12
CA LYS A 305 -17.39 -10.87 -9.93
C LYS A 305 -16.65 -10.44 -8.67
N GLN A 306 -17.40 -10.33 -7.58
CA GLN A 306 -16.87 -10.12 -6.23
C GLN A 306 -16.15 -11.38 -5.73
N GLY A 307 -15.13 -11.20 -4.89
CA GLY A 307 -14.41 -12.29 -4.26
C GLY A 307 -13.31 -12.89 -5.14
N TYR A 308 -12.65 -13.88 -4.56
CA TYR A 308 -11.57 -14.62 -5.19
C TYR A 308 -11.59 -16.10 -4.74
N PRO A 309 -10.98 -17.01 -5.52
CA PRO A 309 -10.91 -18.41 -5.15
C PRO A 309 -9.70 -18.72 -4.24
N PHE A 310 -9.83 -19.78 -3.44
CA PHE A 310 -8.69 -20.56 -2.97
C PHE A 310 -8.67 -21.93 -3.65
N LEU A 311 -7.48 -22.53 -3.71
CA LEU A 311 -7.22 -23.82 -4.33
C LEU A 311 -6.89 -24.84 -3.25
N THR A 312 -7.58 -25.97 -3.22
CA THR A 312 -7.08 -27.16 -2.50
C THR A 312 -6.19 -27.98 -3.43
N VAL A 313 -5.06 -28.44 -2.91
CA VAL A 313 -4.07 -29.22 -3.65
C VAL A 313 -3.82 -30.54 -2.93
N ALA A 314 -4.12 -31.63 -3.61
CA ALA A 314 -3.87 -33.00 -3.14
C ALA A 314 -3.09 -33.81 -4.18
N SER A 315 -2.22 -34.69 -3.70
CA SER A 315 -1.55 -35.67 -4.56
C SER A 315 -2.49 -36.84 -4.86
N SER A 316 -2.50 -37.35 -6.09
CA SER A 316 -3.15 -38.62 -6.39
C SER A 316 -2.48 -39.78 -5.67
N SER A 317 -3.20 -40.89 -5.51
CA SER A 317 -2.70 -42.07 -4.79
C SER A 317 -1.41 -42.65 -5.38
N ASP A 318 -1.20 -42.50 -6.68
CA ASP A 318 0.02 -42.93 -7.41
C ASP A 318 1.15 -41.87 -7.42
N LYS A 319 0.91 -40.71 -6.80
CA LYS A 319 1.81 -39.54 -6.74
C LYS A 319 2.27 -39.04 -8.13
N GLN A 320 1.47 -39.27 -9.18
CA GLN A 320 1.76 -38.83 -10.55
C GLN A 320 1.06 -37.51 -10.91
N THR A 321 -0.04 -37.19 -10.24
CA THR A 321 -0.88 -36.04 -10.57
C THR A 321 -1.23 -35.23 -9.32
N LEU A 322 -1.42 -33.92 -9.52
CA LEU A 322 -2.00 -33.03 -8.54
C LEU A 322 -3.47 -32.82 -8.89
N GLN A 323 -4.34 -33.09 -7.92
CA GLN A 323 -5.75 -32.74 -7.98
C GLN A 323 -5.90 -31.34 -7.39
N ILE A 324 -6.45 -30.42 -8.18
CA ILE A 324 -6.63 -29.03 -7.79
C ILE A 324 -8.11 -28.68 -7.88
N ILE A 325 -8.69 -28.23 -6.78
CA ILE A 325 -10.11 -27.85 -6.71
C ILE A 325 -10.20 -26.39 -6.28
N GLN A 326 -11.01 -25.59 -6.97
CA GLN A 326 -11.23 -24.19 -6.63
C GLN A 326 -12.53 -23.97 -5.86
N HIS A 327 -12.44 -23.13 -4.84
CA HIS A 327 -13.54 -22.75 -3.94
C HIS A 327 -13.51 -21.25 -3.70
N ARG A 328 -14.67 -20.61 -3.52
CA ARG A 328 -14.75 -19.23 -3.06
C ARG A 328 -14.19 -19.11 -1.64
N PHE A 329 -13.31 -18.13 -1.44
CA PHE A 329 -12.77 -17.83 -0.11
C PHE A 329 -13.61 -16.78 0.62
N PHE A 330 -13.95 -17.05 1.87
CA PHE A 330 -14.43 -16.06 2.84
C PHE A 330 -13.60 -16.16 4.13
N ALA A 331 -13.34 -15.01 4.77
CA ALA A 331 -12.63 -14.98 6.05
C ALA A 331 -13.38 -15.71 7.19
N THR A 332 -14.68 -15.94 7.04
CA THR A 332 -15.53 -16.68 7.98
C THR A 332 -15.51 -18.20 7.76
N GLY A 333 -14.98 -18.68 6.62
CA GLY A 333 -14.92 -20.10 6.31
C GLY A 333 -16.26 -20.79 6.03
N ASP A 334 -17.34 -20.02 5.82
CA ASP A 334 -18.72 -20.50 5.79
C ASP A 334 -19.43 -20.25 4.44
N ALA A 335 -18.69 -20.32 3.33
CA ALA A 335 -19.26 -20.18 1.99
C ALA A 335 -20.33 -21.25 1.74
N CYS A 336 -21.56 -20.85 1.42
CA CYS A 336 -22.59 -21.80 0.98
C CYS A 336 -22.48 -22.12 -0.52
N GLU A 337 -23.13 -23.19 -0.99
CA GLU A 337 -23.09 -23.61 -2.40
C GLU A 337 -23.45 -22.49 -3.38
N LYS A 338 -24.48 -21.68 -3.04
CA LYS A 338 -24.91 -20.54 -3.85
C LYS A 338 -23.85 -19.45 -3.94
N GLU A 339 -23.06 -19.26 -2.89
CA GLU A 339 -21.99 -18.28 -2.88
C GLU A 339 -20.75 -18.79 -3.64
N ASP A 340 -20.53 -20.11 -3.70
CA ASP A 340 -19.42 -20.77 -4.41
C ASP A 340 -19.75 -21.20 -5.85
N GLU A 341 -20.73 -20.57 -6.51
CA GLU A 341 -21.11 -20.93 -7.89
C GLU A 341 -20.08 -20.48 -8.95
N THR A 342 -19.29 -19.43 -8.65
CA THR A 342 -18.35 -18.87 -9.62
C THR A 342 -17.17 -19.80 -9.84
N VAL A 343 -16.89 -20.14 -11.10
CA VAL A 343 -15.66 -20.83 -11.54
C VAL A 343 -14.79 -19.80 -12.23
N TRP A 344 -13.65 -19.46 -11.63
CA TRP A 344 -12.69 -18.56 -12.24
C TRP A 344 -11.81 -19.32 -13.23
N LYS A 345 -11.47 -18.69 -14.36
CA LYS A 345 -10.37 -19.14 -15.21
C LYS A 345 -9.07 -18.59 -14.63
N ILE A 346 -8.21 -19.45 -14.11
CA ILE A 346 -7.07 -19.03 -13.27
C ILE A 346 -5.75 -19.26 -14.03
N PRO A 347 -5.17 -18.23 -14.67
CA PRO A 347 -3.83 -18.33 -15.23
C PRO A 347 -2.80 -18.30 -14.09
N LEU A 348 -2.14 -19.43 -13.83
CA LEU A 348 -1.19 -19.55 -12.74
C LEU A 348 0.12 -20.22 -13.16
N MET A 349 1.15 -20.01 -12.34
CA MET A 349 2.44 -20.69 -12.43
C MET A 349 2.51 -21.83 -11.42
N LEU A 350 3.09 -22.95 -11.84
CA LEU A 350 3.44 -24.08 -10.99
C LEU A 350 4.94 -24.32 -11.10
N THR A 351 5.63 -24.41 -9.98
CA THR A 351 7.08 -24.62 -9.93
C THR A 351 7.42 -25.92 -9.22
N THR A 352 8.27 -26.72 -9.86
CA THR A 352 8.94 -27.88 -9.22
C THR A 352 10.44 -27.82 -9.50
N PRO A 353 11.29 -28.45 -8.65
CA PRO A 353 12.73 -28.56 -8.92
C PRO A 353 13.07 -29.16 -10.27
N GLU A 354 12.29 -30.15 -10.69
CA GLU A 354 12.59 -31.01 -11.83
C GLU A 354 12.29 -30.33 -13.17
N HIS A 355 11.34 -29.39 -13.18
CA HIS A 355 10.83 -28.78 -14.41
C HIS A 355 10.84 -27.24 -14.40
N GLY A 356 11.22 -26.61 -13.29
CA GLY A 356 11.16 -25.15 -13.15
C GLY A 356 9.72 -24.64 -13.23
N ILE A 357 9.56 -23.43 -13.77
CA ILE A 357 8.27 -22.74 -13.88
C ILE A 357 7.46 -23.27 -15.07
N GLN A 358 6.27 -23.76 -14.79
CA GLN A 358 5.26 -24.18 -15.76
C GLN A 358 4.04 -23.25 -15.69
N ARG A 359 3.42 -22.93 -16.83
CA ARG A 359 2.26 -22.03 -16.90
C ARG A 359 1.00 -22.80 -17.30
N TYR A 360 -0.07 -22.64 -16.52
CA TYR A 360 -1.36 -23.29 -16.73
C TYR A 360 -2.50 -22.27 -16.72
N VAL A 361 -3.64 -22.65 -17.30
CA VAL A 361 -4.92 -21.99 -17.06
C VAL A 361 -5.85 -23.06 -16.49
N LEU A 362 -6.24 -22.92 -15.23
CA LEU A 362 -7.28 -23.76 -14.65
C LEU A 362 -8.63 -23.28 -15.18
N GLU A 363 -9.38 -24.14 -15.85
CA GLU A 363 -10.64 -23.74 -16.51
C GLU A 363 -11.88 -24.31 -15.81
N GLU A 364 -11.71 -25.38 -15.03
CA GLU A 364 -12.81 -26.10 -14.41
C GLU A 364 -12.81 -25.96 -12.87
N ARG A 365 -13.91 -26.41 -12.24
CA ARG A 365 -14.00 -26.52 -10.77
C ARG A 365 -12.91 -27.43 -10.21
N LYS A 366 -12.65 -28.55 -10.89
CA LYS A 366 -11.66 -29.57 -10.56
C LYS A 366 -10.75 -29.76 -11.76
N ASN A 367 -9.45 -29.66 -11.54
CA ASN A 367 -8.43 -29.83 -12.57
C ASN A 367 -7.43 -30.90 -12.11
N SER A 368 -6.79 -31.55 -13.06
CA SER A 368 -5.71 -32.50 -12.80
C SER A 368 -4.47 -32.09 -13.58
N LEU A 369 -3.37 -31.85 -12.87
CA LEU A 369 -2.07 -31.49 -13.46
C LEU A 369 -1.09 -32.64 -13.29
N SER A 370 -0.35 -32.98 -14.35
CA SER A 370 0.73 -33.97 -14.25
C SER A 370 1.91 -33.37 -13.49
N SER A 371 2.36 -34.05 -12.44
CA SER A 371 3.51 -33.64 -11.62
C SER A 371 4.08 -34.89 -10.94
N PRO A 372 4.86 -35.71 -11.66
CA PRO A 372 5.36 -36.97 -11.14
C PRO A 372 6.49 -36.77 -10.13
N HIS A 373 6.28 -37.24 -8.89
CA HIS A 373 7.29 -37.29 -7.82
C HIS A 373 8.09 -35.99 -7.55
N PRO A 374 7.45 -34.81 -7.41
CA PRO A 374 8.19 -33.59 -7.13
C PRO A 374 8.82 -33.65 -5.74
N SER A 375 10.10 -33.26 -5.63
CA SER A 375 10.76 -33.12 -4.33
C SER A 375 10.07 -32.07 -3.46
N TRP A 376 9.50 -31.04 -4.09
CA TRP A 376 8.50 -30.11 -3.57
C TRP A 376 7.74 -29.50 -4.75
N VAL A 377 6.52 -29.01 -4.51
CA VAL A 377 5.73 -28.33 -5.54
C VAL A 377 5.12 -27.04 -5.02
N LYS A 378 5.39 -25.93 -5.70
CA LYS A 378 4.76 -24.64 -5.43
C LYS A 378 3.71 -24.33 -6.48
N VAL A 379 2.44 -24.52 -6.12
CA VAL A 379 1.31 -24.05 -6.91
C VAL A 379 1.12 -22.56 -6.66
N ASN A 380 0.70 -21.84 -7.70
CA ASN A 380 0.65 -20.38 -7.73
C ASN A 380 2.01 -19.74 -7.38
N SER A 381 3.08 -20.20 -8.04
CA SER A 381 4.44 -19.69 -7.82
C SER A 381 4.53 -18.19 -8.08
N ASP A 382 5.32 -17.50 -7.27
CA ASP A 382 5.42 -16.04 -7.17
C ASP A 382 4.08 -15.32 -7.00
N LEU A 383 3.09 -15.99 -6.40
CA LEU A 383 1.71 -15.50 -6.29
C LEU A 383 1.19 -14.98 -7.64
N SER A 384 1.48 -15.71 -8.72
CA SER A 384 1.20 -15.31 -10.10
C SER A 384 -0.28 -15.03 -10.39
N ALA A 385 -1.19 -15.64 -9.65
CA ALA A 385 -2.63 -15.49 -9.71
C ALA A 385 -3.20 -14.97 -8.39
N PHE A 386 -4.30 -14.23 -8.45
CA PHE A 386 -5.01 -13.69 -7.29
C PHE A 386 -5.87 -14.76 -6.61
N CYS A 387 -5.21 -15.77 -6.05
CA CYS A 387 -5.83 -16.87 -5.33
C CYS A 387 -4.92 -17.42 -4.23
N ARG A 388 -5.50 -18.08 -3.22
CA ARG A 388 -4.77 -18.75 -2.13
C ARG A 388 -4.61 -20.25 -2.38
N VAL A 389 -3.64 -20.90 -1.76
CA VAL A 389 -3.36 -22.33 -1.97
C VAL A 389 -3.26 -23.09 -0.64
N LEU A 390 -4.21 -24.02 -0.41
CA LEU A 390 -4.23 -24.95 0.70
C LEU A 390 -3.71 -26.32 0.25
N TYR A 391 -2.63 -26.80 0.86
CA TYR A 391 -2.13 -28.15 0.62
C TYR A 391 -2.80 -29.13 1.60
N GLU A 392 -3.63 -30.03 1.08
CA GLU A 392 -4.34 -31.04 1.89
C GLU A 392 -3.46 -32.27 2.17
N SER A 393 -2.53 -32.57 1.27
CA SER A 393 -1.55 -33.63 1.47
C SER A 393 -0.42 -33.15 2.39
N GLU A 394 -0.35 -33.71 3.61
CA GLU A 394 0.68 -33.33 4.59
C GLU A 394 2.11 -33.52 4.07
N ASP A 395 2.38 -34.59 3.30
CA ASP A 395 3.67 -34.82 2.64
C ASP A 395 4.05 -33.66 1.70
N LEU A 396 3.09 -33.13 0.92
CA LEU A 396 3.36 -32.03 -0.02
C LEU A 396 3.70 -30.74 0.74
N LEU A 397 2.92 -30.43 1.77
CA LEU A 397 3.17 -29.26 2.61
C LEU A 397 4.53 -29.37 3.31
N GLN A 398 4.82 -30.50 3.93
CA GLN A 398 6.07 -30.73 4.65
C GLN A 398 7.29 -30.57 3.72
N ASN A 399 7.24 -31.13 2.51
CA ASN A 399 8.29 -30.98 1.51
C ASN A 399 8.46 -29.52 1.07
N LEU A 400 7.36 -28.79 0.88
CA LEU A 400 7.40 -27.36 0.54
C LEU A 400 8.02 -26.52 1.66
N LEU A 401 7.69 -26.79 2.91
CA LEU A 401 8.27 -26.10 4.08
C LEU A 401 9.75 -26.41 4.27
N SER A 402 10.19 -27.63 3.96
CA SER A 402 11.62 -27.93 3.90
C SER A 402 12.32 -27.11 2.81
N ALA A 403 11.66 -26.82 1.69
CA ALA A 403 12.18 -25.92 0.65
C ALA A 403 12.23 -24.45 1.11
N VAL A 404 11.28 -24.00 1.93
CA VAL A 404 11.32 -22.68 2.60
C VAL A 404 12.57 -22.56 3.47
N ALA A 405 12.77 -23.50 4.39
CA ALA A 405 13.91 -23.47 5.32
C ALA A 405 15.26 -23.56 4.59
N ALA A 406 15.30 -24.29 3.47
CA ALA A 406 16.48 -24.37 2.61
C ALA A 406 16.64 -23.18 1.63
N LYS A 407 15.79 -22.15 1.72
CA LYS A 407 15.78 -20.96 0.84
C LYS A 407 15.73 -21.30 -0.66
N LYS A 408 15.05 -22.39 -1.01
CA LYS A 408 14.88 -22.84 -2.41
C LYS A 408 13.71 -22.17 -3.13
N LEU A 409 12.82 -21.50 -2.39
CA LEU A 409 11.70 -20.73 -2.91
C LEU A 409 12.03 -19.24 -2.92
N SER A 410 11.42 -18.49 -3.84
CA SER A 410 11.52 -17.02 -3.85
C SER A 410 10.98 -16.41 -2.56
N ASN A 411 11.38 -15.18 -2.24
CA ASN A 411 10.81 -14.43 -1.11
C ASN A 411 9.28 -14.26 -1.25
N ILE A 412 8.76 -14.04 -2.47
CA ILE A 412 7.31 -14.00 -2.72
C ILE A 412 6.64 -15.33 -2.38
N ASP A 413 7.20 -16.47 -2.77
CA ASP A 413 6.63 -17.77 -2.45
C ASP A 413 6.69 -18.09 -0.96
N ARG A 414 7.79 -17.74 -0.29
CA ARG A 414 7.93 -17.85 1.17
C ARG A 414 6.91 -16.98 1.91
N LEU A 415 6.70 -15.75 1.46
CA LEU A 415 5.67 -14.84 1.98
C LEU A 415 4.26 -15.39 1.75
N GLY A 416 3.97 -15.83 0.53
CA GLY A 416 2.67 -16.34 0.11
C GLY A 416 2.19 -17.50 0.96
N ILE A 417 3.10 -18.42 1.32
CA ILE A 417 2.78 -19.56 2.20
C ILE A 417 2.33 -19.08 3.59
N ILE A 418 3.03 -18.13 4.21
CA ILE A 418 2.62 -17.59 5.52
C ILE A 418 1.27 -16.88 5.40
N SER A 419 1.12 -16.02 4.37
CA SER A 419 -0.11 -15.27 4.14
C SER A 419 -1.33 -16.19 3.97
N ASP A 420 -1.17 -17.26 3.20
CA ASP A 420 -2.22 -18.25 2.95
C ASP A 420 -2.59 -19.00 4.21
N TYR A 421 -1.63 -19.58 4.92
CA TYR A 421 -1.92 -20.33 6.14
C TYR A 421 -2.41 -19.45 7.30
N HIS A 422 -2.01 -18.18 7.36
CA HIS A 422 -2.62 -17.20 8.25
C HIS A 422 -4.12 -17.03 7.91
N ALA A 423 -4.47 -16.78 6.65
CA ALA A 423 -5.85 -16.62 6.22
C ALA A 423 -6.68 -17.89 6.43
N PHE A 424 -6.12 -19.07 6.17
CA PHE A 424 -6.77 -20.35 6.41
C PHE A 424 -6.99 -20.63 7.89
N ALA A 425 -6.07 -20.22 8.77
CA ALA A 425 -6.27 -20.32 10.21
C ALA A 425 -7.41 -19.42 10.69
N ARG A 426 -7.47 -18.18 10.19
CA ARG A 426 -8.56 -17.23 10.50
C ARG A 426 -9.92 -17.78 10.05
N ALA A 427 -9.98 -18.37 8.86
CA ALA A 427 -11.19 -18.95 8.29
C ALA A 427 -11.51 -20.38 8.80
N GLY A 428 -10.71 -20.94 9.71
CA GLY A 428 -10.97 -22.26 10.30
C GLY A 428 -10.62 -23.47 9.43
N TYR A 429 -9.95 -23.28 8.28
CA TYR A 429 -9.46 -24.37 7.43
C TYR A 429 -8.20 -25.06 7.98
N CYS A 430 -7.46 -24.39 8.87
CA CYS A 430 -6.42 -25.01 9.67
C CYS A 430 -6.36 -24.38 11.08
N SER A 431 -5.55 -24.93 11.98
CA SER A 431 -5.39 -24.36 13.32
C SER A 431 -4.33 -23.24 13.34
N ALA A 432 -4.49 -22.24 14.21
CA ALA A 432 -3.42 -21.26 14.47
C ALA A 432 -2.13 -21.92 14.99
N VAL A 433 -2.25 -23.07 15.67
CA VAL A 433 -1.11 -23.90 16.09
C VAL A 433 -0.31 -24.41 14.88
N LYS A 434 -0.99 -24.79 13.78
CA LYS A 434 -0.31 -25.17 12.53
C LYS A 434 0.56 -24.01 12.05
N VAL A 435 0.03 -22.80 11.99
CA VAL A 435 0.79 -21.60 11.55
C VAL A 435 2.00 -21.35 12.45
N LEU A 436 1.85 -21.45 13.77
CA LEU A 436 2.97 -21.34 14.72
C LEU A 436 4.05 -22.41 14.48
N GLN A 437 3.66 -23.64 14.12
CA GLN A 437 4.61 -24.68 13.73
C GLN A 437 5.31 -24.36 12.41
N LEU A 438 4.61 -23.76 11.44
CA LEU A 438 5.21 -23.33 10.18
C LEU A 438 6.34 -22.32 10.38
N LEU A 439 6.21 -21.42 11.37
CA LEU A 439 7.24 -20.41 11.66
C LEU A 439 8.61 -21.03 12.01
N SER A 440 8.66 -22.29 12.46
CA SER A 440 9.93 -23.00 12.68
C SER A 440 10.78 -23.17 11.42
N TYR A 441 10.17 -23.14 10.23
CA TYR A 441 10.87 -23.17 8.94
C TYR A 441 11.39 -21.79 8.49
N TYR A 442 11.05 -20.73 9.22
CA TYR A 442 11.42 -19.34 8.92
C TYR A 442 12.44 -18.76 9.93
N MET A 443 13.03 -19.60 10.79
CA MET A 443 14.00 -19.15 11.81
C MET A 443 15.22 -18.43 11.24
N ASP A 444 15.59 -18.77 9.99
CA ASP A 444 16.66 -18.13 9.23
C ASP A 444 16.13 -17.21 8.11
N GLU A 445 14.91 -16.68 8.25
CA GLU A 445 14.38 -15.68 7.33
C GLU A 445 15.18 -14.37 7.37
N ASP A 446 15.45 -13.80 6.20
CA ASP A 446 16.31 -12.63 5.99
C ASP A 446 15.65 -11.54 5.13
N ASP A 447 14.51 -11.83 4.52
CA ASP A 447 13.75 -10.88 3.73
C ASP A 447 12.81 -10.05 4.62
N PHE A 448 12.95 -8.72 4.56
CA PHE A 448 12.13 -7.75 5.28
C PHE A 448 10.63 -8.02 5.13
N THR A 449 10.17 -8.24 3.90
CA THR A 449 8.74 -8.31 3.60
C THR A 449 8.14 -9.64 4.05
N VAL A 450 8.91 -10.73 4.00
CA VAL A 450 8.49 -12.00 4.62
C VAL A 450 8.31 -11.82 6.13
N TRP A 451 9.21 -11.08 6.79
CA TRP A 451 9.05 -10.73 8.21
C TRP A 451 7.83 -9.86 8.48
N CYS A 452 7.46 -8.93 7.60
CA CYS A 452 6.20 -8.18 7.73
C CYS A 452 4.99 -9.12 7.79
N CYS A 453 4.94 -10.16 6.95
CA CYS A 453 3.85 -11.13 6.99
C CYS A 453 3.81 -11.94 8.31
N ILE A 454 4.98 -12.24 8.90
CA ILE A 454 5.07 -12.88 10.23
C ILE A 454 4.53 -11.93 11.32
N ILE A 455 4.87 -10.64 11.23
CA ILE A 455 4.42 -9.61 12.16
C ILE A 455 2.89 -9.41 12.06
N ASP A 456 2.31 -9.44 10.86
CA ASP A 456 0.86 -9.34 10.71
C ASP A 456 0.13 -10.50 11.40
N PHE A 457 0.64 -11.73 11.24
CA PHE A 457 0.12 -12.89 11.95
C PHE A 457 0.25 -12.75 13.47
N GLU A 458 1.43 -12.31 13.95
CA GLU A 458 1.69 -12.08 15.37
C GLU A 458 0.74 -11.04 15.96
N THR A 459 0.58 -9.90 15.31
CA THR A 459 -0.27 -8.80 15.79
C THR A 459 -1.73 -9.19 15.83
N GLU A 460 -2.25 -9.86 14.80
CA GLU A 460 -3.64 -10.34 14.78
C GLU A 460 -3.87 -11.43 15.85
N LEU A 461 -2.95 -12.39 15.97
CA LEU A 461 -3.03 -13.43 17.00
C LEU A 461 -2.98 -12.84 18.41
N LYS A 462 -2.14 -11.82 18.65
CA LYS A 462 -2.01 -11.13 19.94
C LYS A 462 -3.35 -10.57 20.41
N VAL A 463 -4.12 -9.94 19.52
CA VAL A 463 -5.43 -9.37 19.84
C VAL A 463 -6.39 -10.46 20.31
N ILE A 464 -6.40 -11.61 19.66
CA ILE A 464 -7.25 -12.76 20.04
C ILE A 464 -6.77 -13.39 21.35
N VAL A 465 -5.47 -13.59 21.50
CA VAL A 465 -4.87 -14.20 22.70
C VAL A 465 -5.06 -13.30 23.92
N ALA A 466 -5.04 -11.97 23.76
CA ALA A 466 -5.29 -11.02 24.84
C ALA A 466 -6.66 -11.22 25.49
N THR A 467 -7.67 -11.67 24.74
CA THR A 467 -9.01 -11.97 25.31
C THR A 467 -9.02 -13.20 26.21
N GLN A 468 -7.95 -14.00 26.20
CA GLN A 468 -7.77 -15.18 27.05
C GLN A 468 -7.05 -14.88 28.37
N GLY A 469 -6.69 -13.62 28.60
CA GLY A 469 -6.09 -13.12 29.84
C GLY A 469 -4.56 -13.03 29.82
N GLU A 470 -4.03 -12.40 30.86
CA GLU A 470 -2.63 -11.96 30.95
C GLU A 470 -1.61 -13.10 30.79
N LYS A 471 -1.89 -14.29 31.35
CA LYS A 471 -1.00 -15.45 31.22
C LYS A 471 -0.80 -15.87 29.76
N ALA A 472 -1.87 -15.87 28.96
CA ALA A 472 -1.81 -16.25 27.56
C ALA A 472 -1.06 -15.18 26.75
N LEU A 473 -1.36 -13.90 27.00
CA LEU A 473 -0.66 -12.77 26.40
C LEU A 473 0.85 -12.78 26.70
N ASN A 474 1.23 -13.07 27.95
CA ASN A 474 2.64 -13.16 28.35
C ASN A 474 3.35 -14.33 27.66
N ALA A 475 2.69 -15.48 27.48
CA ALA A 475 3.25 -16.61 26.75
C ALA A 475 3.44 -16.29 25.26
N HIS A 476 2.46 -15.61 24.65
CA HIS A 476 2.55 -15.11 23.27
C HIS A 476 3.73 -14.15 23.10
N ASN A 477 3.81 -13.11 23.93
CA ASN A 477 4.89 -12.12 23.87
C ASN A 477 6.26 -12.77 24.08
N ALA A 478 6.38 -13.74 25.01
CA ALA A 478 7.64 -14.45 25.24
C ALA A 478 8.09 -15.27 24.01
N PHE A 479 7.14 -15.90 23.30
CA PHE A 479 7.44 -16.65 22.07
C PHE A 479 7.97 -15.73 20.96
N PHE A 480 7.26 -14.65 20.66
CA PHE A 480 7.64 -13.74 19.58
C PHE A 480 8.85 -12.88 19.92
N ARG A 481 9.02 -12.44 21.16
CA ARG A 481 10.26 -11.79 21.64
C ARG A 481 11.48 -12.67 21.40
N LYS A 482 11.38 -13.99 21.65
CA LYS A 482 12.48 -14.92 21.37
C LYS A 482 12.75 -15.05 19.86
N LEU A 483 11.70 -15.09 19.04
CA LEU A 483 11.84 -15.15 17.58
C LEU A 483 12.54 -13.89 17.05
N TYR A 484 12.05 -12.70 17.41
CA TYR A 484 12.58 -11.42 16.95
C TYR A 484 13.98 -11.12 17.49
N SER A 485 14.27 -11.44 18.76
CA SER A 485 15.62 -11.22 19.32
C SER A 485 16.69 -12.07 18.62
N ASN A 486 16.34 -13.29 18.19
CA ASN A 486 17.26 -14.13 17.40
C ASN A 486 17.53 -13.53 16.02
N ALA A 487 16.51 -13.01 15.33
CA ALA A 487 16.69 -12.30 14.07
C ALA A 487 17.49 -11.01 14.27
N MET A 488 17.19 -10.25 15.34
CA MET A 488 17.82 -8.98 15.65
C MET A 488 19.32 -9.12 15.97
N LYS A 489 19.76 -10.24 16.56
CA LYS A 489 21.19 -10.54 16.75
C LYS A 489 21.96 -10.63 15.43
N LYS A 490 21.32 -11.05 14.35
CA LYS A 490 21.93 -11.11 13.00
C LYS A 490 21.96 -9.73 12.35
N VAL A 491 20.87 -8.97 12.46
CA VAL A 491 20.70 -7.65 11.81
C VAL A 491 21.43 -6.52 12.54
N GLN A 492 21.57 -6.66 13.87
CA GLN A 492 22.20 -5.71 14.80
C GLN A 492 21.44 -4.37 14.93
N TYR A 493 21.58 -3.70 16.09
CA TYR A 493 20.94 -2.40 16.35
C TYR A 493 21.56 -1.24 15.56
N THR A 494 22.87 -1.30 15.32
CA THR A 494 23.63 -0.19 14.75
C THR A 494 23.50 -0.14 13.23
N PHE A 495 23.22 1.05 12.71
CA PHE A 495 23.19 1.33 11.27
C PHE A 495 24.62 1.46 10.73
N LYS A 496 24.83 0.93 9.54
CA LYS A 496 26.08 1.02 8.77
C LYS A 496 25.83 1.86 7.52
N SER A 497 26.87 2.52 7.03
CA SER A 497 26.78 3.37 5.83
C SER A 497 26.48 2.59 4.55
N ASP A 498 26.78 1.28 4.56
CA ASP A 498 26.59 0.34 3.46
C ASP A 498 25.45 -0.66 3.74
N ASP A 499 24.61 -0.40 4.74
CA ASP A 499 23.42 -1.22 4.95
C ASP A 499 22.49 -1.15 3.73
N ASP A 500 22.07 -2.33 3.26
CA ASP A 500 21.04 -2.45 2.24
C ASP A 500 19.70 -1.87 2.72
N HIS A 501 18.91 -1.34 1.79
CA HIS A 501 17.62 -0.72 2.05
C HIS A 501 16.65 -1.64 2.78
N ASN A 502 16.56 -2.92 2.38
CA ASN A 502 15.69 -3.89 3.03
C ASN A 502 16.24 -4.33 4.39
N VAL A 503 17.56 -4.33 4.59
CA VAL A 503 18.17 -4.58 5.90
C VAL A 503 17.81 -3.47 6.89
N ILE A 504 17.82 -2.21 6.45
CA ILE A 504 17.34 -1.07 7.27
C ILE A 504 15.88 -1.26 7.66
N GLN A 505 15.01 -1.60 6.71
CA GLN A 505 13.59 -1.81 6.99
C GLN A 505 13.37 -3.00 7.94
N LEU A 506 14.08 -4.12 7.73
CA LEU A 506 14.03 -5.28 8.62
C LEU A 506 14.47 -4.93 10.05
N ARG A 507 15.60 -4.22 10.18
CA ARG A 507 16.10 -3.73 11.48
C ARG A 507 15.02 -2.93 12.21
N THR A 508 14.39 -2.02 11.49
CA THR A 508 13.36 -1.12 12.00
C THR A 508 12.14 -1.88 12.50
N SER A 509 11.65 -2.85 11.71
CA SER A 509 10.53 -3.70 12.10
C SER A 509 10.85 -4.54 13.32
N LEU A 510 12.00 -5.23 13.33
CA LEU A 510 12.41 -6.06 14.47
C LEU A 510 12.58 -5.22 15.75
N PHE A 511 13.25 -4.07 15.66
CA PHE A 511 13.42 -3.15 16.77
C PHE A 511 12.06 -2.68 17.33
N THR A 512 11.16 -2.27 16.44
CA THR A 512 9.82 -1.82 16.81
C THR A 512 9.03 -2.92 17.51
N ARG A 513 9.09 -4.16 17.02
CA ARG A 513 8.43 -5.30 17.69
C ARG A 513 9.03 -5.61 19.05
N LEU A 514 10.35 -5.60 19.19
CA LEU A 514 11.02 -5.83 20.47
C LEU A 514 10.71 -4.75 21.51
N VAL A 515 10.58 -3.47 21.10
CA VAL A 515 10.07 -2.40 21.97
C VAL A 515 8.60 -2.62 22.33
N ALA A 516 7.77 -3.07 21.39
CA ALA A 516 6.37 -3.35 21.62
C ALA A 516 6.18 -4.51 22.62
N ASP A 517 7.01 -5.55 22.53
CA ASP A 517 7.03 -6.74 23.39
C ASP A 517 7.86 -6.57 24.67
N GLU A 518 8.33 -5.36 24.98
CA GLU A 518 9.05 -5.02 26.22
C GLU A 518 10.31 -5.87 26.44
N ASP A 519 11.10 -6.05 25.38
CA ASP A 519 12.44 -6.60 25.49
C ASP A 519 13.37 -5.62 26.22
N GLU A 520 13.88 -6.00 27.40
CA GLU A 520 14.63 -5.08 28.27
C GLU A 520 15.95 -4.57 27.66
N GLU A 521 16.64 -5.39 26.85
CA GLU A 521 17.86 -4.97 26.15
C GLU A 521 17.54 -3.90 25.12
N THR A 522 16.52 -4.14 24.30
CA THR A 522 16.06 -3.18 23.28
C THR A 522 15.54 -1.90 23.90
N ILE A 523 14.78 -1.98 25.00
CA ILE A 523 14.26 -0.82 25.73
C ILE A 523 15.40 0.02 26.31
N ALA A 524 16.40 -0.61 26.93
CA ALA A 524 17.56 0.09 27.45
C ALA A 524 18.32 0.85 26.34
N TYR A 525 18.51 0.20 25.19
CA TYR A 525 19.11 0.83 24.01
C TYR A 525 18.28 2.01 23.51
N ALA A 526 16.95 1.85 23.40
CA ALA A 526 16.04 2.91 22.98
C ALA A 526 16.10 4.13 23.92
N LEU A 527 16.10 3.92 25.24
CA LEU A 527 16.20 5.00 26.22
C LEU A 527 17.55 5.72 26.16
N ASN A 528 18.64 5.00 25.86
CA ASN A 528 19.94 5.63 25.63
C ASN A 528 19.91 6.56 24.40
N LEU A 529 19.37 6.08 23.28
CA LEU A 529 19.18 6.91 22.08
C LEU A 529 18.33 8.15 22.37
N TYR A 530 17.25 8.00 23.15
CA TYR A 530 16.43 9.14 23.53
C TYR A 530 17.24 10.14 24.37
N THR A 531 18.02 9.67 25.34
CA THR A 531 18.82 10.53 26.22
C THR A 531 19.87 11.33 25.45
N GLU A 532 20.52 10.73 24.46
CA GLU A 532 21.57 11.34 23.64
C GLU A 532 21.02 12.23 22.50
N ARG A 533 19.70 12.31 22.30
CA ARG A 533 19.07 12.95 21.12
C ARG A 533 19.49 14.40 20.86
N GLN A 534 19.91 15.12 21.89
CA GLN A 534 20.35 16.52 21.79
C GLN A 534 21.73 16.67 21.15
N THR A 535 22.59 15.64 21.26
CA THR A 535 23.91 15.61 20.64
C THR A 535 23.97 14.74 19.39
N THR A 536 23.20 13.64 19.40
CA THR A 536 23.13 12.66 18.32
C THR A 536 21.66 12.48 17.92
N PRO A 537 21.21 13.05 16.79
CA PRO A 537 19.83 12.90 16.36
C PRO A 537 19.42 11.42 16.25
N ILE A 538 18.23 11.10 16.74
CA ILE A 538 17.68 9.74 16.61
C ILE A 538 17.43 9.47 15.12
N ASN A 539 17.97 8.36 14.62
CA ASN A 539 17.71 7.91 13.25
C ASN A 539 16.20 7.84 13.00
N SER A 540 15.74 8.40 11.88
CA SER A 540 14.31 8.51 11.56
C SER A 540 13.60 7.17 11.52
N ASP A 541 14.27 6.10 11.09
CA ASP A 541 13.73 4.75 11.10
C ASP A 541 13.37 4.26 12.51
N LEU A 542 14.20 4.58 13.53
CA LEU A 542 13.95 4.15 14.91
C LEU A 542 13.13 5.15 15.74
N ARG A 543 12.94 6.38 15.26
CA ARG A 543 12.41 7.50 16.07
C ARG A 543 11.09 7.15 16.76
N CYS A 544 10.11 6.60 16.04
CA CYS A 544 8.81 6.26 16.62
C CYS A 544 8.95 5.24 17.76
N ALA A 545 9.72 4.17 17.56
CA ALA A 545 9.93 3.13 18.57
C ALA A 545 10.71 3.67 19.78
N VAL A 546 11.73 4.50 19.55
CA VAL A 546 12.51 5.14 20.61
C VAL A 546 11.64 6.05 21.49
N VAL A 547 10.83 6.91 20.87
CA VAL A 547 9.89 7.77 21.58
C VAL A 547 8.83 6.94 22.31
N SER A 548 8.34 5.85 21.71
CA SER A 548 7.40 4.94 22.37
C SER A 548 7.99 4.29 23.62
N ALA A 549 9.25 3.86 23.59
CA ALA A 549 9.95 3.32 24.75
C ALA A 549 10.07 4.37 25.88
N PHE A 550 10.42 5.61 25.52
CA PHE A 550 10.48 6.73 26.47
C PHE A 550 9.13 6.98 27.14
N LEU A 551 8.04 7.09 26.36
CA LEU A 551 6.68 7.29 26.87
C LEU A 551 6.21 6.17 27.81
N LYS A 552 6.51 4.91 27.46
CA LYS A 552 6.17 3.74 28.28
C LYS A 552 6.79 3.79 29.69
N ARG A 553 7.99 4.36 29.82
CA ARG A 553 8.79 4.29 31.06
C ARG A 553 8.72 5.56 31.93
N ASN A 554 8.25 6.69 31.40
CA ASN A 554 8.41 8.00 32.04
C ASN A 554 7.10 8.76 32.33
N GLY A 555 5.94 8.16 32.03
CA GLY A 555 4.63 8.66 32.47
C GLY A 555 4.27 10.05 31.94
N ARG A 556 3.64 10.87 32.80
CA ARG A 556 3.05 12.18 32.43
C ARG A 556 4.05 13.17 31.83
N ALA A 557 5.21 13.34 32.47
CA ALA A 557 6.21 14.30 32.03
C ALA A 557 6.68 14.02 30.59
N ALA A 558 6.82 12.73 30.23
CA ALA A 558 7.17 12.33 28.87
C ALA A 558 6.06 12.60 27.87
N LEU A 559 4.79 12.40 28.23
CA LEU A 559 3.66 12.71 27.35
C LEU A 559 3.59 14.21 27.03
N ASP A 560 3.77 15.06 28.05
CA ASP A 560 3.74 16.52 27.87
C ASP A 560 4.93 17.00 27.01
N GLU A 561 6.12 16.42 27.20
CA GLU A 561 7.29 16.68 26.37
C GLU A 561 7.05 16.29 24.90
N VAL A 562 6.54 15.08 24.65
CA VAL A 562 6.30 14.61 23.27
C VAL A 562 5.19 15.40 22.57
N LYS A 563 4.18 15.89 23.30
CA LYS A 563 3.20 16.84 22.76
C LYS A 563 3.87 18.14 22.31
N MET A 564 4.74 18.71 23.14
CA MET A 564 5.50 19.91 22.77
C MET A 564 6.36 19.66 21.52
N LEU A 565 7.03 18.52 21.44
CA LEU A 565 7.82 18.14 20.25
C LEU A 565 6.95 18.02 18.99
N ALA A 566 5.77 17.40 19.10
CA ALA A 566 4.83 17.31 17.98
C ALA A 566 4.29 18.69 17.53
N GLU A 567 4.01 19.59 18.47
CA GLU A 567 3.51 20.95 18.19
C GLU A 567 4.57 21.86 17.55
N THR A 568 5.85 21.61 17.83
CA THR A 568 6.98 22.44 17.38
C THR A 568 7.75 21.86 16.19
N ALA A 569 7.50 20.59 15.83
CA ALA A 569 8.13 19.95 14.69
C ALA A 569 7.78 20.64 13.36
N LEU A 570 8.82 21.06 12.63
CA LEU A 570 8.70 21.68 11.31
C LEU A 570 8.55 20.63 10.19
N ASP A 571 9.11 19.43 10.41
CA ASP A 571 9.00 18.31 9.48
C ASP A 571 7.71 17.50 9.74
N ALA A 572 6.94 17.27 8.68
CA ALA A 572 5.65 16.60 8.77
C ALA A 572 5.77 15.11 9.18
N MET A 573 6.85 14.43 8.76
CA MET A 573 7.06 13.02 9.11
C MET A 573 7.57 12.86 10.55
N GLU A 574 8.44 13.75 11.00
CA GLU A 574 8.87 13.83 12.40
C GLU A 574 7.66 14.07 13.33
N ARG A 575 6.80 15.03 12.99
CA ARG A 575 5.53 15.24 13.71
C ARG A 575 4.69 13.96 13.76
N ALA A 576 4.54 13.27 12.62
CA ALA A 576 3.78 12.03 12.56
C ALA A 576 4.37 10.93 13.47
N HIS A 577 5.69 10.82 13.59
CA HIS A 577 6.32 9.88 14.52
C HIS A 577 5.99 10.19 15.98
N TYR A 578 6.04 11.46 16.39
CA TYR A 578 5.65 11.85 17.75
C TYR A 578 4.18 11.57 18.04
N LEU A 579 3.28 11.92 17.11
CA LEU A 579 1.84 11.68 17.25
C LEU A 579 1.52 10.19 17.40
N ARG A 580 2.14 9.33 16.57
CA ARG A 580 1.96 7.87 16.67
C ARG A 580 2.46 7.30 17.98
N ALA A 581 3.60 7.78 18.46
CA ALA A 581 4.22 7.27 19.66
C ALA A 581 3.38 7.52 20.93
N MET A 582 2.58 8.60 20.97
CA MET A 582 1.77 8.98 22.16
C MET A 582 0.87 7.86 22.69
N ALA A 583 0.36 6.99 21.81
CA ALA A 583 -0.51 5.87 22.19
C ALA A 583 0.18 4.78 23.02
N SER A 584 1.53 4.80 23.13
CA SER A 584 2.26 3.87 23.98
C SER A 584 2.42 4.35 25.42
N SER A 585 1.94 5.55 25.76
CA SER A 585 1.97 6.05 27.14
C SER A 585 1.11 5.20 28.08
N LYS A 586 1.46 5.16 29.36
CA LYS A 586 0.73 4.43 30.42
C LYS A 586 0.01 5.38 31.39
N VAL A 587 -0.26 6.59 30.93
CA VAL A 587 -0.93 7.64 31.72
C VAL A 587 -2.43 7.33 31.84
N ASP A 588 -3.00 7.48 33.04
CA ASP A 588 -4.43 7.29 33.27
C ASP A 588 -5.26 8.28 32.46
N GLY A 589 -6.35 7.80 31.85
CA GLY A 589 -7.23 8.63 31.00
C GLY A 589 -6.64 8.99 29.63
N LEU A 590 -5.54 8.34 29.21
CA LEU A 590 -4.83 8.65 27.95
C LEU A 590 -5.75 8.76 26.73
N VAL A 591 -6.69 7.81 26.56
CA VAL A 591 -7.53 7.77 25.36
C VAL A 591 -8.38 9.03 25.24
N THR A 592 -9.13 9.38 26.28
CA THR A 592 -9.96 10.59 26.31
C THR A 592 -9.11 11.84 26.07
N GLU A 593 -7.94 11.94 26.72
CA GLU A 593 -7.04 13.08 26.56
C GLU A 593 -6.48 13.21 25.13
N LEU A 594 -6.13 12.09 24.50
CA LEU A 594 -5.60 12.09 23.12
C LEU A 594 -6.69 12.35 22.09
N PHE A 595 -7.92 11.90 22.32
CA PHE A 595 -9.07 12.35 21.53
C PHE A 595 -9.24 13.87 21.64
N GLU A 596 -9.30 14.42 22.85
CA GLU A 596 -9.43 15.87 23.05
C GLU A 596 -8.27 16.65 22.42
N TYR A 597 -7.05 16.15 22.55
CA TYR A 597 -5.86 16.72 21.92
C TYR A 597 -5.97 16.72 20.38
N ALA A 598 -6.41 15.61 19.79
CA ALA A 598 -6.61 15.49 18.34
C ALA A 598 -7.63 16.50 17.79
N PHE A 599 -8.62 16.89 18.59
CA PHE A 599 -9.66 17.85 18.20
C PHE A 599 -9.48 19.26 18.80
N SER A 600 -8.32 19.54 19.38
CA SER A 600 -8.00 20.83 20.04
C SER A 600 -7.69 21.98 19.06
N GLY A 601 -7.51 21.67 17.77
CA GLY A 601 -7.01 22.61 16.76
C GLY A 601 -5.49 22.68 16.67
N LYS A 602 -4.76 21.99 17.56
CA LYS A 602 -3.30 21.86 17.52
C LYS A 602 -2.80 20.83 16.50
N ILE A 603 -3.63 19.84 16.18
CA ILE A 603 -3.35 18.83 15.16
C ILE A 603 -4.16 19.17 13.90
N ARG A 604 -3.50 19.10 12.74
CA ARG A 604 -4.19 19.22 11.44
C ARG A 604 -5.18 18.07 11.28
N SER A 605 -6.32 18.33 10.65
CA SER A 605 -7.37 17.30 10.47
C SER A 605 -6.83 16.02 9.85
N GLN A 606 -5.99 16.15 8.82
CA GLN A 606 -5.31 15.06 8.12
C GLN A 606 -4.34 14.20 8.96
N ASP A 607 -3.89 14.70 10.11
CA ASP A 607 -2.89 14.05 10.98
C ASP A 607 -3.55 13.36 12.19
N ILE A 608 -4.87 13.52 12.39
CA ILE A 608 -5.63 12.91 13.50
C ILE A 608 -5.53 11.39 13.50
N VAL A 609 -5.48 10.78 12.31
CA VAL A 609 -5.32 9.33 12.13
C VAL A 609 -4.03 8.80 12.78
N TYR A 610 -2.99 9.64 12.88
CA TYR A 610 -1.73 9.27 13.54
C TYR A 610 -1.86 9.14 15.06
N VAL A 611 -2.90 9.71 15.66
CA VAL A 611 -3.22 9.55 17.09
C VAL A 611 -4.22 8.42 17.30
N LEU A 612 -5.30 8.42 16.50
CA LEU A 612 -6.43 7.50 16.68
C LEU A 612 -6.10 6.06 16.31
N GLY A 613 -5.40 5.83 15.19
CA GLY A 613 -5.06 4.49 14.73
C GLY A 613 -4.26 3.67 15.75
N PRO A 614 -3.14 4.20 16.28
CA PRO A 614 -2.36 3.51 17.29
C PRO A 614 -3.11 3.21 18.61
N LEU A 615 -4.06 4.07 19.01
CA LEU A 615 -4.94 3.81 20.17
C LEU A 615 -5.87 2.62 19.94
N ALA A 616 -6.41 2.48 18.74
CA ALA A 616 -7.28 1.36 18.39
C ALA A 616 -6.48 0.05 18.22
N ALA A 617 -5.25 0.13 17.69
CA ALA A 617 -4.40 -1.04 17.48
C ALA A 617 -3.79 -1.63 18.78
N ASN A 618 -3.84 -0.89 19.89
CA ASN A 618 -3.34 -1.37 21.18
C ASN A 618 -4.46 -2.05 21.99
N THR A 619 -4.22 -3.31 22.37
CA THR A 619 -5.19 -4.16 23.08
C THR A 619 -5.66 -3.58 24.41
N GLU A 620 -4.83 -2.78 25.09
CA GLU A 620 -5.20 -2.14 26.36
C GLU A 620 -6.11 -0.93 26.18
N THR A 621 -5.95 -0.18 25.08
CA THR A 621 -6.68 1.06 24.82
C THR A 621 -7.89 0.88 23.91
N PHE A 622 -8.00 -0.24 23.18
CA PHE A 622 -9.08 -0.51 22.21
C PHE A 622 -10.50 -0.30 22.76
N GLY A 623 -10.81 -0.84 23.94
CA GLY A 623 -12.15 -0.71 24.53
C GLY A 623 -12.52 0.73 24.88
N ALA A 624 -11.55 1.49 25.39
CA ALA A 624 -11.71 2.92 25.67
C ALA A 624 -11.81 3.72 24.36
N TYR A 625 -11.06 3.34 23.32
CA TYR A 625 -11.13 3.95 21.99
C TYR A 625 -12.55 3.88 21.42
N ALA A 626 -13.15 2.68 21.40
CA ALA A 626 -14.51 2.50 20.90
C ALA A 626 -15.56 3.29 21.72
N SER A 627 -15.35 3.39 23.04
CA SER A 627 -16.24 4.16 23.91
C SER A 627 -16.13 5.67 23.66
N GLU A 628 -14.92 6.18 23.49
CA GLU A 628 -14.66 7.59 23.17
C GLU A 628 -15.13 7.97 21.76
N LEU A 629 -14.96 7.07 20.78
CA LEU A 629 -15.48 7.26 19.43
C LEU A 629 -17.00 7.49 19.44
N ARG A 630 -17.74 6.65 20.17
CA ARG A 630 -19.21 6.81 20.37
C ARG A 630 -19.54 8.11 21.09
N ARG A 631 -18.83 8.43 22.18
CA ARG A 631 -19.05 9.64 22.98
C ARG A 631 -18.88 10.91 22.14
N MET A 632 -17.86 10.94 21.27
CA MET A 632 -17.51 12.11 20.46
C MET A 632 -18.16 12.14 19.07
N TRP A 633 -18.95 11.12 18.70
CA TRP A 633 -19.47 10.92 17.34
C TRP A 633 -20.07 12.17 16.69
N SER A 634 -20.98 12.85 17.39
CA SER A 634 -21.63 14.07 16.90
C SER A 634 -20.65 15.20 16.55
N SER A 635 -19.50 15.28 17.23
CA SER A 635 -18.42 16.21 16.91
C SER A 635 -17.55 15.68 15.78
N LEU A 636 -17.28 14.39 15.72
CA LEU A 636 -16.48 13.76 14.68
C LEU A 636 -17.12 13.96 13.30
N VAL A 637 -18.40 13.60 13.16
CA VAL A 637 -19.17 13.74 11.91
C VAL A 637 -19.21 15.19 11.40
N LYS A 638 -19.21 16.17 12.32
CA LYS A 638 -19.25 17.60 11.94
C LYS A 638 -17.88 18.16 11.55
N LYS A 639 -16.79 17.63 12.12
CA LYS A 639 -15.45 18.22 12.01
C LYS A 639 -14.54 17.49 11.02
N LEU A 640 -14.77 16.20 10.81
CA LEU A 640 -13.90 15.37 10.00
C LEU A 640 -14.42 15.26 8.56
N PRO A 641 -13.53 15.36 7.56
CA PRO A 641 -13.82 14.89 6.20
C PRO A 641 -14.25 13.42 6.20
N GLY A 642 -15.10 13.03 5.25
CA GLY A 642 -15.66 11.68 5.15
C GLY A 642 -14.60 10.58 5.17
N LEU A 643 -13.51 10.76 4.42
CA LEU A 643 -12.38 9.82 4.38
C LEU A 643 -11.76 9.59 5.78
N ILE A 644 -11.45 10.67 6.49
CA ILE A 644 -10.80 10.60 7.81
C ILE A 644 -11.76 10.05 8.87
N LEU A 645 -13.05 10.38 8.77
CA LEU A 645 -14.09 9.78 9.62
C LEU A 645 -14.20 8.28 9.37
N GLY A 646 -14.21 7.87 8.10
CA GLY A 646 -14.22 6.47 7.69
C GLY A 646 -13.05 5.68 8.28
N ASP A 647 -11.84 6.24 8.22
CA ASP A 647 -10.65 5.63 8.85
C ASP A 647 -10.81 5.46 10.36
N ALA A 648 -11.32 6.48 11.06
CA ALA A 648 -11.56 6.40 12.50
C ALA A 648 -12.56 5.29 12.86
N VAL A 649 -13.58 5.05 12.03
CA VAL A 649 -14.50 3.91 12.23
C VAL A 649 -13.82 2.59 11.90
N LYS A 650 -13.10 2.50 10.77
CA LYS A 650 -12.41 1.28 10.33
C LYS A 650 -11.38 0.78 11.33
N PHE A 651 -10.77 1.66 12.12
CA PHE A 651 -9.84 1.25 13.17
C PHE A 651 -10.44 0.32 14.23
N ILE A 652 -11.77 0.26 14.36
CA ILE A 652 -12.46 -0.72 15.21
C ILE A 652 -12.18 -2.18 14.78
N GLU A 653 -11.84 -2.40 13.51
CA GLU A 653 -11.47 -3.73 13.00
C GLU A 653 -10.19 -4.32 13.64
N HIS A 654 -9.41 -3.53 14.37
CA HIS A 654 -8.21 -4.01 15.06
C HIS A 654 -8.51 -4.82 16.34
N GLY A 655 -9.75 -4.84 16.84
CA GLY A 655 -10.09 -5.54 18.06
C GLY A 655 -10.79 -6.88 17.86
N ALA A 656 -10.79 -7.73 18.90
CA ALA A 656 -11.47 -9.02 18.93
C ALA A 656 -12.52 -9.14 20.06
N CYS A 657 -12.93 -8.02 20.66
CA CYS A 657 -13.90 -8.04 21.77
C CYS A 657 -15.34 -8.07 21.26
N LYS A 658 -16.03 -9.21 21.45
CA LYS A 658 -17.44 -9.41 21.05
C LYS A 658 -18.38 -8.34 21.60
N ASN A 659 -18.21 -7.95 22.86
CA ASN A 659 -19.08 -6.93 23.47
C ASN A 659 -18.91 -5.57 22.79
N VAL A 660 -17.67 -5.18 22.49
CA VAL A 660 -17.39 -3.93 21.76
C VAL A 660 -17.97 -3.99 20.35
N ALA A 661 -17.87 -5.12 19.65
CA ALA A 661 -18.46 -5.30 18.33
C ALA A 661 -19.98 -5.11 18.35
N ASN A 662 -20.69 -5.80 19.26
CA ASN A 662 -22.15 -5.67 19.40
C ASN A 662 -22.57 -4.23 19.75
N ASP A 663 -21.82 -3.59 20.65
CA ASP A 663 -22.03 -2.21 21.07
C ASP A 663 -21.88 -1.20 19.91
N MET A 664 -20.88 -1.41 19.06
CA MET A 664 -20.62 -0.57 17.89
C MET A 664 -21.63 -0.82 16.78
N GLU A 665 -22.05 -2.06 16.55
CA GLU A 665 -23.10 -2.41 15.59
C GLU A 665 -24.42 -1.73 15.97
N ALA A 666 -24.88 -1.92 17.21
CA ALA A 666 -26.10 -1.29 17.70
C ALA A 666 -26.04 0.24 17.69
N PHE A 667 -24.84 0.82 17.88
CA PHE A 667 -24.61 2.25 17.78
C PHE A 667 -24.73 2.75 16.33
N LEU A 668 -24.04 2.10 15.39
CA LEU A 668 -24.02 2.50 13.98
C LEU A 668 -25.38 2.31 13.29
N GLU A 669 -26.20 1.36 13.73
CA GLU A 669 -27.59 1.21 13.25
C GLU A 669 -28.49 2.39 13.65
N GLN A 670 -28.14 3.14 14.71
CA GLN A 670 -28.96 4.21 15.27
C GLN A 670 -28.54 5.62 14.83
N THR A 671 -27.35 5.76 14.26
CA THR A 671 -26.75 7.05 13.85
C THR A 671 -26.79 7.24 12.36
#